data_AF-A0A1H8GFD4-F1
#
_entry.id   AF-A0A1H8GFD4-F1
#
_cell.length_a   1.000
_cell.length_b   1.000
_cell.length_c   1.000
_cell.angle_alpha   90.00
_cell.angle_beta   90.00
_cell.angle_gamma   90.00
#
_symmetry.space_group_name_H-M   'P 1'
#
loop_
_entity.id
_entity.type
_entity.pdbx_description
1 polymer ?
#
loop_
_entity_poly.entity_id
_entity_poly.type
_entity_poly.pdbx_seq_one_letter_code
_entity_poly.pdbx_strand_id
1 'polypeptide(L)'
;METIQVLIDSLLAAPFDLNVRYSLFYLCCSIIIAFLVWKYQGTSGSFIKWLVPKEVYRHRSNLLDIKLFFASRVFIALGFTSAVFFPTTVAYTLLLNLASADFTPPPITWQRGLIVTLIIVVTSDFCKYWAHRAHHEWGFLWPFHAVHHSADVLTPLTVQRVHPIEPMIRNLLMTVLVGIAQGLVLYAFIGQINIATIGGANALYFVFNALGANFRHSHIWISYGPIIERILISPAQHQVHHSVAVKHHDKNYGSVFAIWDWMFGTLYIPTEREKLTFGVSDGTGKPTEQPYPTLVAALILPFRESWRALAKQMKPSPSLTQPVAPGNLAMTQGFSLWLDVLRAAAALAVLFGHMAHLRFTRGDYYFLREWNIASDAVVVFFVLSGVVIAYAAGRDQTLGRFAFNRVTRIASVLVPALLLTLIFDAIGTRIDMTAYPEHYYQALPVGEFLWRGLTATNLWTGLSDWVRLGTNGPIWSLSYEVGFYLMFGSIMFLRGAMRIVVLATLVLLVGIPVLALFPAWWLGVIVWRNAASNDTSAPSRARSWLMVVSSLMSLVTLKASGLPQLLEHVTQQALQPMSHHAVLVYSNEVLWNSVIAICIAIHLVGVRRLAMHAPQRTEGRVARAVHWVAGGSFSIYVMHYPTLHLLDATLPESLPGYDLWLLGLTLTVCFAFAALFERTLKPFRMYTKIFGSRVAEAMPGAGRAKSWTS
;
A
#
# COMPACT_ATOMS: atom_id res chain seq x y z
N MET A 1 23.10 5.73 8.40
CA MET A 1 24.24 5.32 7.54
C MET A 1 23.84 4.20 6.59
N GLU A 2 23.08 3.20 7.03
CA GLU A 2 22.63 2.07 6.19
C GLU A 2 21.93 2.46 4.89
N THR A 3 20.96 3.39 4.88
CA THR A 3 20.29 3.79 3.62
C THR A 3 21.26 4.44 2.61
N ILE A 4 22.24 5.20 3.10
CA ILE A 4 23.28 5.79 2.25
C ILE A 4 24.20 4.67 1.75
N GLN A 5 24.54 3.71 2.60
CA GLN A 5 25.33 2.54 2.22
C GLN A 5 24.60 1.71 1.15
N VAL A 6 23.31 1.39 1.34
CA VAL A 6 22.47 0.70 0.34
C VAL A 6 22.42 1.46 -0.97
N LEU A 7 22.29 2.79 -0.93
CA LEU A 7 22.34 3.62 -2.12
C LEU A 7 23.70 3.51 -2.83
N ILE A 8 24.80 3.65 -2.10
CA ILE A 8 26.17 3.53 -2.61
C ILE A 8 26.39 2.14 -3.21
N ASP A 9 26.06 1.08 -2.47
CA ASP A 9 26.20 -0.31 -2.90
C ASP A 9 25.36 -0.57 -4.17
N SER A 10 24.13 -0.06 -4.23
CA SER A 10 23.27 -0.18 -5.42
C SER A 10 23.86 0.52 -6.65
N LEU A 11 24.56 1.65 -6.45
CA LEU A 11 25.21 2.40 -7.52
C LEU A 11 26.49 1.70 -7.99
N LEU A 12 27.28 1.16 -7.06
CA LEU A 12 28.53 0.46 -7.36
C LEU A 12 28.29 -0.92 -7.98
N ALA A 13 27.21 -1.62 -7.58
CA ALA A 13 26.83 -2.91 -8.14
C ALA A 13 26.14 -2.78 -9.51
N ALA A 14 25.48 -1.65 -9.79
CA ALA A 14 24.70 -1.43 -11.00
C ALA A 14 25.42 -1.78 -12.33
N PRO A 15 26.71 -1.45 -12.53
CA PRO A 15 27.43 -1.81 -13.76
C PRO A 15 27.71 -3.32 -13.89
N PHE A 16 27.65 -4.08 -12.80
CA PHE A 16 27.97 -5.51 -12.78
C PHE A 16 26.73 -6.40 -12.60
N ASP A 17 25.58 -5.80 -12.33
CA ASP A 17 24.32 -6.51 -12.13
C ASP A 17 23.72 -7.00 -13.46
N LEU A 18 23.75 -8.31 -13.68
CA LEU A 18 23.18 -8.95 -14.88
C LEU A 18 21.65 -8.91 -14.94
N ASN A 19 20.97 -8.38 -13.92
CA ASN A 19 19.52 -8.17 -13.96
C ASN A 19 19.15 -6.82 -14.60
N VAL A 20 20.11 -5.92 -14.83
CA VAL A 20 19.87 -4.60 -15.43
C VAL A 20 20.52 -4.46 -16.80
N ARG A 21 19.80 -3.87 -17.77
CA ARG A 21 20.20 -3.80 -19.18
C ARG A 21 21.45 -2.95 -19.46
N TYR A 22 21.81 -2.07 -18.54
CA TYR A 22 22.99 -1.21 -18.63
C TYR A 22 24.20 -1.76 -17.87
N SER A 23 24.18 -3.05 -17.51
CA SER A 23 25.40 -3.71 -17.05
C SER A 23 26.48 -3.63 -18.13
N LEU A 24 27.74 -3.57 -17.71
CA LEU A 24 28.89 -3.53 -18.60
C LEU A 24 28.87 -4.70 -19.58
N PHE A 25 28.43 -5.88 -19.13
CA PHE A 25 28.27 -7.05 -19.99
C PHE A 25 27.33 -6.76 -21.17
N TYR A 26 26.10 -6.30 -20.90
CA TYR A 26 25.13 -6.03 -21.96
C TYR A 26 25.51 -4.82 -22.82
N LEU A 27 26.17 -3.81 -22.25
CA LEU A 27 26.70 -2.68 -23.00
C LEU A 27 27.79 -3.13 -23.97
N CYS A 28 28.71 -4.01 -23.55
CA CYS A 28 29.72 -4.60 -24.42
C CYS A 28 29.08 -5.41 -25.57
N CYS A 29 28.10 -6.27 -25.27
CA CYS A 29 27.33 -6.98 -26.31
C CYS A 29 26.68 -6.00 -27.29
N SER A 30 26.05 -4.93 -26.77
CA SER A 30 25.40 -3.91 -27.59
C SER A 30 26.40 -3.16 -28.47
N ILE A 31 27.61 -2.83 -27.98
CA ILE A 31 28.65 -2.17 -28.77
C ILE A 31 29.12 -3.07 -29.92
N ILE A 32 29.32 -4.38 -29.65
CA ILE A 32 29.72 -5.34 -30.67
C ILE A 32 28.63 -5.45 -31.75
N ILE A 33 27.37 -5.62 -31.37
CA ILE A 33 26.25 -5.70 -32.31
C ILE A 33 26.12 -4.38 -33.09
N ALA A 34 26.25 -3.23 -32.43
CA ALA A 34 26.19 -1.93 -33.07
C ALA A 34 27.31 -1.76 -34.11
N PHE A 35 28.52 -2.24 -33.83
CA PHE A 35 29.63 -2.24 -34.77
C PHE A 35 29.34 -3.12 -36.00
N LEU A 36 28.78 -4.31 -35.80
CA LEU A 36 28.37 -5.19 -36.89
C LEU A 36 27.28 -4.54 -37.75
N VAL A 37 26.29 -3.90 -37.14
CA VAL A 37 25.22 -3.17 -37.83
C VAL A 37 25.78 -2.00 -38.63
N TRP A 38 26.67 -1.19 -38.02
CA TRP A 38 27.32 -0.06 -38.69
C TRP A 38 28.10 -0.50 -39.93
N LYS A 39 28.86 -1.61 -39.81
CA LYS A 39 29.61 -2.22 -40.91
C LYS A 39 28.69 -2.79 -42.00
N TYR A 40 27.63 -3.50 -41.61
CA TYR A 40 26.66 -4.08 -42.54
C TYR A 40 25.87 -3.01 -43.32
N GLN A 41 25.49 -1.91 -42.66
CA GLN A 41 24.81 -0.79 -43.29
C GLN A 41 25.73 0.06 -44.18
N GLY A 42 27.05 -0.18 -44.19
CA GLY A 42 28.00 0.60 -44.96
C GLY A 42 28.01 2.09 -44.59
N THR A 43 27.73 2.42 -43.33
CA THR A 43 27.61 3.82 -42.91
C THR A 43 28.98 4.51 -42.91
N SER A 44 29.11 5.63 -43.61
CA SER A 44 30.36 6.39 -43.67
C SER A 44 30.65 7.17 -42.38
N GLY A 45 31.93 7.43 -42.10
CA GLY A 45 32.37 8.25 -40.96
C GLY A 45 32.89 7.45 -39.76
N SER A 46 32.91 8.08 -38.57
CA SER A 46 33.42 7.46 -37.35
C SER A 46 32.33 6.65 -36.64
N PHE A 47 32.60 5.38 -36.35
CA PHE A 47 31.71 4.52 -35.56
C PHE A 47 31.29 5.17 -34.23
N ILE A 48 32.20 5.84 -33.52
CA ILE A 48 31.90 6.49 -32.25
C ILE A 48 30.90 7.65 -32.42
N LYS A 49 31.07 8.47 -33.47
CA LYS A 49 30.13 9.56 -33.77
C LYS A 49 28.75 9.03 -34.16
N TRP A 50 28.69 7.87 -34.82
CA TRP A 50 27.45 7.19 -35.18
C TRP A 50 26.78 6.51 -33.98
N LEU A 51 27.56 5.89 -33.09
CA LEU A 51 27.07 5.20 -31.89
C LEU A 51 26.58 6.19 -30.82
N VAL A 52 27.27 7.33 -30.65
CA VAL A 52 26.98 8.33 -29.61
C VAL A 52 26.82 9.72 -30.23
N PRO A 53 25.78 9.96 -31.05
CA PRO A 53 25.56 11.26 -31.67
C PRO A 53 25.25 12.33 -30.62
N LYS A 54 25.88 13.51 -30.75
CA LYS A 54 25.77 14.59 -29.76
C LYS A 54 24.33 15.10 -29.64
N GLU A 55 23.59 15.07 -30.73
CA GLU A 55 22.21 15.52 -30.88
C GLU A 55 21.24 14.69 -30.03
N VAL A 56 21.57 13.40 -29.79
CA VAL A 56 20.80 12.49 -28.95
C VAL A 56 21.29 12.56 -27.50
N TYR A 57 22.59 12.36 -27.26
CA TYR A 57 23.10 12.19 -25.91
C TYR A 57 23.23 13.49 -25.11
N ARG A 58 23.35 14.66 -25.77
CA ARG A 58 23.29 15.97 -25.12
C ARG A 58 21.89 16.58 -25.13
N HIS A 59 20.89 15.87 -25.66
CA HIS A 59 19.51 16.35 -25.68
C HIS A 59 18.97 16.53 -24.25
N ARG A 60 18.15 17.57 -24.03
CA ARG A 60 17.52 17.84 -22.73
C ARG A 60 16.71 16.66 -22.19
N SER A 61 16.11 15.87 -23.09
CA SER A 61 15.36 14.66 -22.75
C SER A 61 16.26 13.58 -22.13
N ASN A 62 17.47 13.37 -22.66
CA ASN A 62 18.42 12.39 -22.10
C ASN A 62 18.92 12.82 -20.70
N LEU A 63 19.05 14.13 -20.45
CA LEU A 63 19.38 14.62 -19.11
C LEU A 63 18.30 14.30 -18.08
N LEU A 64 17.02 14.30 -18.49
CA LEU A 64 15.93 13.86 -17.62
C LEU A 64 16.00 12.36 -17.34
N ASP A 65 16.34 11.54 -18.35
CA ASP A 65 16.52 10.09 -18.17
C ASP A 65 17.61 9.80 -17.12
N ILE A 66 18.72 10.56 -17.13
CA ILE A 66 19.78 10.48 -16.09
C ILE A 66 19.23 10.85 -14.72
N LYS A 67 18.46 11.95 -14.60
CA LYS A 67 17.87 12.37 -13.32
C LYS A 67 16.89 11.33 -12.78
N LEU A 68 16.06 10.74 -13.64
CA LEU A 68 15.11 9.69 -13.28
C LEU A 68 15.82 8.39 -12.89
N PHE A 69 16.94 8.06 -13.53
CA PHE A 69 17.79 6.94 -13.10
C PHE A 69 18.29 7.11 -11.67
N PHE A 70 18.84 8.26 -11.29
CA PHE A 70 19.26 8.49 -9.90
C PHE A 70 18.07 8.52 -8.94
N ALA A 71 16.94 9.13 -9.34
CA ALA A 71 15.73 9.13 -8.53
C ALA A 71 15.21 7.70 -8.29
N SER A 72 15.23 6.82 -9.31
CA SER A 72 14.82 5.42 -9.16
C SER A 72 15.70 4.67 -8.16
N ARG A 73 17.02 4.93 -8.14
CA ARG A 73 17.93 4.35 -7.14
C ARG A 73 17.64 4.83 -5.73
N VAL A 74 17.31 6.10 -5.55
CA VAL A 74 16.85 6.63 -4.26
C VAL A 74 15.55 5.94 -3.84
N PHE A 75 14.58 5.78 -4.74
CA PHE A 75 13.33 5.06 -4.43
C PHE A 75 13.58 3.60 -4.05
N ILE A 76 14.49 2.90 -4.73
CA ILE A 76 14.90 1.53 -4.39
C ILE A 76 15.56 1.50 -3.01
N ALA A 77 16.51 2.39 -2.74
CA ALA A 77 17.20 2.47 -1.45
C ALA A 77 16.26 2.84 -0.29
N LEU A 78 15.19 3.59 -0.57
CA LEU A 78 14.11 3.87 0.37
C LEU A 78 13.09 2.74 0.51
N GLY A 79 13.24 1.63 -0.22
CA GLY A 79 12.33 0.49 -0.16
C GLY A 79 11.00 0.69 -0.90
N PHE A 80 10.87 1.70 -1.74
CA PHE A 80 9.62 1.99 -2.47
C PHE A 80 9.26 0.88 -3.48
N THR A 81 10.27 0.26 -4.09
CA THR A 81 10.09 -0.92 -4.96
C THR A 81 9.98 -2.22 -4.16
N SER A 82 10.34 -2.19 -2.88
CA SER A 82 10.14 -3.27 -1.91
C SER A 82 8.70 -3.31 -1.39
N ALA A 83 7.79 -2.52 -1.98
CA ALA A 83 6.35 -2.76 -1.94
C ALA A 83 6.08 -4.14 -2.58
N VAL A 84 6.24 -5.16 -1.74
CA VAL A 84 6.09 -6.59 -2.01
C VAL A 84 4.74 -6.88 -2.66
N PHE A 85 4.81 -6.99 -3.98
CA PHE A 85 3.85 -7.67 -4.81
C PHE A 85 4.70 -8.78 -5.44
N PHE A 86 4.99 -9.82 -4.66
CA PHE A 86 5.81 -10.92 -5.13
C PHE A 86 4.94 -12.11 -5.55
N PRO A 87 4.96 -12.47 -6.85
CA PRO A 87 4.52 -13.77 -7.32
C PRO A 87 4.98 -14.92 -6.41
N THR A 88 6.19 -14.84 -5.87
CA THR A 88 6.79 -15.82 -4.94
C THR A 88 5.94 -16.07 -3.69
N THR A 89 5.34 -15.03 -3.09
CA THR A 89 4.51 -15.20 -1.89
C THR A 89 3.26 -15.98 -2.22
N VAL A 90 2.56 -15.60 -3.30
CA VAL A 90 1.38 -16.34 -3.78
C VAL A 90 1.74 -17.77 -4.16
N ALA A 91 2.89 -17.96 -4.83
CA ALA A 91 3.39 -19.27 -5.21
C ALA A 91 3.68 -20.16 -3.99
N TYR A 92 4.33 -19.60 -2.96
CA TYR A 92 4.67 -20.30 -1.72
C TYR A 92 3.40 -20.64 -0.92
N THR A 93 2.48 -19.70 -0.76
CA THR A 93 1.19 -19.96 -0.11
C THR A 93 0.41 -21.03 -0.85
N LEU A 94 0.33 -20.95 -2.18
CA LEU A 94 -0.35 -21.98 -2.98
C LEU A 94 0.31 -23.35 -2.82
N LEU A 95 1.64 -23.41 -2.83
CA LEU A 95 2.38 -24.65 -2.60
C LEU A 95 2.06 -25.24 -1.21
N LEU A 96 2.09 -24.43 -0.14
CA LEU A 96 1.76 -24.90 1.21
C LEU A 96 0.32 -25.44 1.34
N ASN A 97 -0.62 -24.91 0.55
CA ASN A 97 -2.02 -25.36 0.60
C ASN A 97 -2.31 -26.57 -0.30
N LEU A 98 -1.52 -26.78 -1.36
CA LEU A 98 -1.69 -27.91 -2.28
C LEU A 98 -0.83 -29.11 -1.89
N ALA A 99 0.36 -28.88 -1.33
CA ALA A 99 1.25 -29.93 -0.89
C ALA A 99 0.75 -30.53 0.43
N SER A 100 0.52 -31.85 0.45
CA SER A 100 0.37 -32.59 1.71
C SER A 100 1.69 -32.58 2.49
N ALA A 101 1.65 -32.89 3.79
CA ALA A 101 2.84 -33.00 4.62
C ALA A 101 3.88 -34.00 4.07
N ASP A 102 3.42 -35.02 3.34
CA ASP A 102 4.25 -36.06 2.71
C ASP A 102 4.62 -35.77 1.24
N PHE A 103 4.29 -34.58 0.73
CA PHE A 103 4.58 -34.21 -0.65
C PHE A 103 6.10 -34.17 -0.89
N THR A 104 6.58 -35.08 -1.73
CA THR A 104 7.98 -35.10 -2.19
C THR A 104 8.07 -34.46 -3.58
N PRO A 105 8.83 -33.36 -3.72
CA PRO A 105 9.09 -32.76 -5.02
C PRO A 105 9.63 -33.77 -6.02
N PRO A 106 9.12 -33.80 -7.27
CA PRO A 106 9.79 -34.55 -8.32
C PRO A 106 11.19 -33.94 -8.57
N PRO A 107 12.23 -34.76 -8.86
CA PRO A 107 13.59 -34.26 -9.04
C PRO A 107 13.70 -33.30 -10.24
N ILE A 108 14.53 -32.26 -10.09
CA ILE A 108 14.79 -31.28 -11.15
C ILE A 108 15.66 -31.95 -12.23
N THR A 109 15.08 -32.16 -13.41
CA THR A 109 15.83 -32.49 -14.62
C THR A 109 15.95 -31.25 -15.50
N TRP A 110 16.88 -31.23 -16.45
CA TRP A 110 17.03 -30.11 -17.38
C TRP A 110 15.77 -29.90 -18.24
N GLN A 111 15.06 -30.97 -18.61
CA GLN A 111 13.80 -30.88 -19.37
C GLN A 111 12.72 -30.20 -18.53
N ARG A 112 12.56 -30.61 -17.26
CA ARG A 112 11.60 -29.98 -16.34
C ARG A 112 11.97 -28.53 -16.09
N GLY A 113 13.25 -28.24 -15.85
CA GLY A 113 13.75 -26.87 -15.71
C GLY A 113 13.45 -25.98 -16.92
N LEU A 114 13.61 -26.51 -18.14
CA LEU A 114 13.26 -25.80 -19.37
C LEU A 114 11.76 -25.56 -19.49
N ILE A 115 10.92 -26.57 -19.22
CA ILE A 115 9.46 -26.43 -19.26
C ILE A 115 8.99 -25.37 -18.25
N VAL A 116 9.50 -25.41 -17.02
CA VAL A 116 9.18 -24.41 -15.99
C VAL A 116 9.63 -23.02 -16.43
N THR A 117 10.84 -22.90 -16.96
CA THR A 117 11.36 -21.63 -17.50
C THR A 117 10.43 -21.07 -18.57
N LEU A 118 10.01 -21.90 -19.53
CA LEU A 118 9.10 -21.50 -20.60
C LEU A 118 7.73 -21.06 -20.06
N ILE A 119 7.12 -21.83 -19.16
CA ILE A 119 5.82 -21.48 -18.56
C ILE A 119 5.92 -20.13 -17.83
N ILE A 120 6.94 -19.93 -17.00
CA ILE A 120 7.13 -18.70 -16.24
C ILE A 120 7.37 -17.51 -17.19
N VAL A 121 8.23 -17.67 -18.19
CA VAL A 121 8.56 -16.59 -19.14
C VAL A 121 7.35 -16.22 -19.98
N VAL A 122 6.63 -17.19 -20.53
CA VAL A 122 5.41 -16.97 -21.34
C VAL A 122 4.32 -16.31 -20.49
N THR A 123 4.07 -16.81 -19.28
CA THR A 123 3.06 -16.23 -18.37
C THR A 123 3.45 -14.81 -17.95
N SER A 124 4.73 -14.58 -17.65
CA SER A 124 5.24 -13.26 -17.27
C SER A 124 5.14 -12.27 -18.44
N ASP A 125 5.47 -12.68 -19.66
CA ASP A 125 5.39 -11.82 -20.84
C ASP A 125 3.93 -11.51 -21.21
N PHE A 126 3.01 -12.48 -21.06
CA PHE A 126 1.58 -12.26 -21.20
C PHE A 126 1.04 -11.23 -20.21
N CYS A 127 1.43 -11.35 -18.94
CA CYS A 127 1.05 -10.36 -17.93
C CYS A 127 1.66 -8.99 -18.22
N LYS A 128 2.86 -8.94 -18.83
CA LYS A 128 3.54 -7.67 -19.18
C LYS A 128 2.79 -6.99 -20.31
N TYR A 129 2.36 -7.76 -21.31
CA TYR A 129 1.49 -7.28 -22.38
C TYR A 129 0.23 -6.63 -21.82
N TRP A 130 -0.52 -7.31 -20.94
CA TRP A 130 -1.76 -6.76 -20.36
C TRP A 130 -1.52 -5.55 -19.46
N ALA A 131 -0.47 -5.56 -18.66
CA ALA A 131 -0.10 -4.40 -17.85
C ALA A 131 0.26 -3.20 -18.73
N HIS A 132 1.02 -3.42 -19.79
CA HIS A 132 1.42 -2.39 -20.74
C HIS A 132 0.22 -1.82 -21.51
N ARG A 133 -0.66 -2.70 -22.00
CA ARG A 133 -1.92 -2.32 -22.63
C ARG A 133 -2.83 -1.53 -21.69
N ALA A 134 -2.96 -1.94 -20.42
CA ALA A 134 -3.73 -1.20 -19.42
C ALA A 134 -3.14 0.19 -19.16
N HIS A 135 -1.82 0.33 -19.14
CA HIS A 135 -1.17 1.64 -19.03
C HIS A 135 -1.50 2.55 -20.21
N HIS A 136 -1.63 2.02 -21.43
CA HIS A 136 -2.05 2.81 -22.60
C HIS A 136 -3.55 3.13 -22.61
N GLU A 137 -4.38 2.10 -22.47
CA GLU A 137 -5.81 2.22 -22.77
C GLU A 137 -6.63 2.76 -21.58
N TRP A 138 -6.14 2.64 -20.34
CA TRP A 138 -6.83 3.20 -19.18
C TRP A 138 -6.34 4.62 -18.91
N GLY A 139 -7.20 5.61 -19.20
CA GLY A 139 -6.83 7.02 -19.14
C GLY A 139 -6.33 7.54 -17.78
N PHE A 140 -6.58 6.82 -16.68
CA PHE A 140 -6.00 7.16 -15.37
C PHE A 140 -4.63 6.53 -15.12
N LEU A 141 -4.25 5.49 -15.86
CA LEU A 141 -2.92 4.88 -15.81
C LEU A 141 -1.96 5.51 -16.81
N TRP A 142 -2.48 5.95 -17.96
CA TRP A 142 -1.71 6.59 -19.02
C TRP A 142 -0.75 7.67 -18.54
N PRO A 143 -1.11 8.62 -17.66
CA PRO A 143 -0.18 9.68 -17.27
C PRO A 143 1.12 9.17 -16.64
N PHE A 144 1.09 8.04 -15.93
CA PHE A 144 2.29 7.44 -15.34
C PHE A 144 3.20 6.83 -16.42
N HIS A 145 2.62 6.22 -17.44
CA HIS A 145 3.36 5.61 -18.55
C HIS A 145 3.74 6.62 -19.64
N ALA A 146 3.00 7.70 -19.78
CA ALA A 146 3.32 8.84 -20.64
C ALA A 146 4.68 9.45 -20.26
N VAL A 147 5.12 9.31 -19.00
CA VAL A 147 6.49 9.68 -18.61
C VAL A 147 7.50 8.93 -19.47
N HIS A 148 7.31 7.63 -19.70
CA HIS A 148 8.16 6.82 -20.58
C HIS A 148 8.09 7.28 -22.05
N HIS A 149 6.89 7.46 -22.58
CA HIS A 149 6.66 7.88 -23.97
C HIS A 149 7.04 9.33 -24.27
N SER A 150 7.16 10.17 -23.25
CA SER A 150 7.51 11.58 -23.43
C SER A 150 8.97 11.81 -23.87
N ALA A 151 9.79 10.77 -24.03
CA ALA A 151 11.16 10.95 -24.48
C ALA A 151 11.23 11.49 -25.92
N ASP A 152 11.82 12.69 -26.09
CA ASP A 152 12.01 13.30 -27.43
C ASP A 152 13.10 12.57 -28.25
N VAL A 153 14.02 11.90 -27.55
CA VAL A 153 15.08 11.05 -28.12
C VAL A 153 15.22 9.80 -27.28
N LEU A 154 15.55 8.67 -27.90
CA LEU A 154 15.71 7.38 -27.22
C LEU A 154 17.20 7.07 -27.01
N THR A 155 17.56 6.72 -25.77
CA THR A 155 18.86 6.16 -25.39
C THR A 155 18.64 4.90 -24.57
N PRO A 156 19.64 3.99 -24.44
CA PRO A 156 19.46 2.80 -23.61
C PRO A 156 19.02 3.12 -22.18
N LEU A 157 19.30 4.33 -21.69
CA LEU A 157 18.88 4.82 -20.39
C LEU A 157 17.39 5.20 -20.32
N THR A 158 16.73 5.47 -21.45
CA THR A 158 15.28 5.75 -21.50
C THR A 158 14.43 4.60 -20.92
N VAL A 159 14.98 3.38 -20.83
CA VAL A 159 14.35 2.27 -20.06
C VAL A 159 14.12 2.61 -18.58
N GLN A 160 14.87 3.57 -18.04
CA GLN A 160 14.76 4.07 -16.65
C GLN A 160 13.87 5.32 -16.55
N ARG A 161 13.37 5.84 -17.66
CA ARG A 161 12.38 6.92 -17.70
C ARG A 161 10.99 6.35 -17.36
N VAL A 162 10.83 5.88 -16.14
CA VAL A 162 9.63 5.17 -15.68
C VAL A 162 9.14 5.81 -14.39
N HIS A 163 7.84 6.07 -14.30
CA HIS A 163 7.26 6.58 -13.07
C HIS A 163 7.24 5.48 -11.98
N PRO A 164 7.58 5.75 -10.71
CA PRO A 164 7.65 4.73 -9.66
C PRO A 164 6.36 3.90 -9.44
N ILE A 165 5.21 4.46 -9.79
CA ILE A 165 3.89 3.80 -9.71
C ILE A 165 3.70 2.71 -10.79
N GLU A 166 4.32 2.86 -11.96
CA GLU A 166 4.13 1.91 -13.08
C GLU A 166 4.64 0.49 -12.73
N PRO A 167 5.85 0.30 -12.16
CA PRO A 167 6.29 -0.99 -11.66
C PRO A 167 5.36 -1.58 -10.60
N MET A 168 4.73 -0.75 -9.74
CA MET A 168 3.83 -1.23 -8.70
C MET A 168 2.55 -1.82 -9.29
N ILE A 169 1.92 -1.13 -10.24
CA ILE A 169 0.72 -1.64 -10.94
C ILE A 169 1.04 -2.92 -11.71
N ARG A 170 2.17 -2.92 -12.43
CA ARG A 170 2.64 -4.11 -13.13
C ARG A 170 2.86 -5.27 -12.16
N ASN A 171 3.57 -5.05 -11.05
CA ASN A 171 3.86 -6.10 -10.08
C ASN A 171 2.58 -6.62 -9.41
N LEU A 172 1.58 -5.79 -9.18
CA LEU A 172 0.27 -6.23 -8.68
C LEU A 172 -0.40 -7.22 -9.64
N LEU A 173 -0.42 -6.93 -10.96
CA LEU A 173 -0.95 -7.85 -11.97
C LEU A 173 -0.12 -9.15 -12.06
N MET A 174 1.20 -9.02 -11.98
CA MET A 174 2.11 -10.18 -11.96
C MET A 174 1.86 -11.08 -10.76
N THR A 175 1.69 -10.50 -9.57
CA THR A 175 1.63 -11.24 -8.30
C THR A 175 0.59 -12.33 -8.30
N VAL A 176 -0.59 -12.03 -8.83
CA VAL A 176 -1.69 -13.00 -8.85
C VAL A 176 -1.43 -14.05 -9.93
N LEU A 177 -1.28 -13.65 -11.19
CA LEU A 177 -1.25 -14.59 -12.31
C LEU A 177 0.06 -15.37 -12.39
N VAL A 178 1.19 -14.66 -12.28
CA VAL A 178 2.51 -15.31 -12.25
C VAL A 178 2.68 -16.09 -10.96
N GLY A 179 2.17 -15.60 -9.83
CA GLY A 179 2.27 -16.31 -8.56
C GLY A 179 1.49 -17.62 -8.54
N ILE A 180 0.25 -17.63 -9.07
CA ILE A 180 -0.53 -18.86 -9.25
C ILE A 180 0.20 -19.82 -10.20
N ALA A 181 0.65 -19.34 -11.36
CA ALA A 181 1.36 -20.17 -12.33
C ALA A 181 2.65 -20.75 -11.73
N GLN A 182 3.41 -19.94 -11.00
CA GLN A 182 4.60 -20.38 -10.27
C GLN A 182 4.24 -21.42 -9.21
N GLY A 183 3.23 -21.20 -8.38
CA GLY A 183 2.82 -22.16 -7.35
C GLY A 183 2.36 -23.50 -7.92
N LEU A 184 1.56 -23.48 -9.00
CA LEU A 184 1.12 -24.69 -9.70
C LEU A 184 2.29 -25.44 -10.34
N VAL A 185 3.22 -24.72 -10.98
CA VAL A 185 4.39 -25.32 -11.60
C VAL A 185 5.35 -25.88 -10.56
N LEU A 186 5.52 -25.19 -9.43
CA LEU A 186 6.31 -25.70 -8.30
C LEU A 186 5.67 -26.97 -7.74
N TYR A 187 4.36 -26.97 -7.49
CA TYR A 187 3.64 -28.16 -7.03
C TYR A 187 3.75 -29.32 -8.03
N ALA A 188 3.60 -29.08 -9.33
CA ALA A 188 3.55 -30.16 -10.32
C ALA A 188 4.92 -30.66 -10.79
N PHE A 189 5.99 -29.85 -10.74
CA PHE A 189 7.23 -30.15 -11.47
C PHE A 189 8.54 -30.04 -10.69
N ILE A 190 8.62 -29.31 -9.58
CA ILE A 190 9.92 -28.92 -8.99
C ILE A 190 9.98 -28.97 -7.45
N GLY A 191 8.86 -28.72 -6.77
CA GLY A 191 8.61 -28.73 -5.32
C GLY A 191 9.54 -27.95 -4.36
N GLN A 192 10.71 -27.45 -4.79
CA GLN A 192 11.46 -26.41 -4.08
C GLN A 192 12.06 -25.38 -5.05
N ILE A 193 11.89 -24.10 -4.73
CA ILE A 193 12.56 -23.01 -5.46
C ILE A 193 14.03 -23.00 -5.02
N ASN A 194 14.95 -23.37 -5.90
CA ASN A 194 16.37 -23.07 -5.72
C ASN A 194 16.82 -21.96 -6.68
N ILE A 195 17.99 -21.37 -6.38
CA ILE A 195 18.59 -20.29 -7.18
C ILE A 195 18.77 -20.71 -8.65
N ALA A 196 18.96 -21.99 -8.95
CA ALA A 196 19.09 -22.49 -10.32
C ALA A 196 17.75 -22.45 -11.09
N THR A 197 16.60 -22.66 -10.43
CA THR A 197 15.27 -22.49 -11.04
C THR A 197 14.95 -21.02 -11.33
N ILE A 198 15.31 -20.11 -10.42
CA ILE A 198 15.18 -18.66 -10.61
C ILE A 198 16.15 -18.16 -11.70
N GLY A 199 17.38 -18.67 -11.70
CA GLY A 199 18.41 -18.38 -12.72
C GLY A 199 18.01 -18.89 -14.11
N GLY A 200 17.41 -20.08 -14.19
CA GLY A 200 16.86 -20.65 -15.42
C GLY A 200 15.71 -19.83 -16.00
N ALA A 201 14.77 -19.39 -15.16
CA ALA A 201 13.67 -18.50 -15.57
C ALA A 201 14.17 -17.16 -16.17
N ASN A 202 15.34 -16.70 -15.73
CA ASN A 202 15.98 -15.49 -16.24
C ASN A 202 16.87 -15.73 -17.46
N ALA A 203 17.18 -16.97 -17.85
CA ALA A 203 18.08 -17.25 -18.97
C ALA A 203 17.58 -16.67 -20.30
N LEU A 204 16.27 -16.77 -20.58
CA LEU A 204 15.67 -16.15 -21.78
C LEU A 204 15.74 -14.62 -21.74
N TYR A 205 15.51 -14.01 -20.57
CA TYR A 205 15.66 -12.56 -20.41
C TYR A 205 17.12 -12.11 -20.52
N PHE A 206 18.06 -12.92 -20.02
CA PHE A 206 19.49 -12.69 -20.15
C PHE A 206 19.90 -12.67 -21.62
N VAL A 207 19.46 -13.69 -22.38
CA VAL A 207 19.71 -13.78 -23.83
C VAL A 207 19.06 -12.61 -24.56
N PHE A 208 17.80 -12.29 -24.24
CA PHE A 208 17.09 -11.15 -24.83
C PHE A 208 17.82 -9.81 -24.57
N ASN A 209 18.31 -9.61 -23.35
CA ASN A 209 19.08 -8.42 -22.98
C ASN A 209 20.42 -8.35 -23.72
N ALA A 210 21.12 -9.47 -23.85
CA ALA A 210 22.40 -9.56 -24.56
C ALA A 210 22.28 -9.34 -26.08
N LEU A 211 21.19 -9.82 -26.69
CA LEU A 211 21.02 -9.83 -28.15
C LEU A 211 20.36 -8.58 -28.75
N GLY A 212 19.78 -7.69 -27.93
CA GLY A 212 19.32 -6.42 -28.50
C GLY A 212 18.34 -5.58 -27.69
N ALA A 213 18.06 -5.89 -26.43
CA ALA A 213 17.10 -5.11 -25.64
C ALA A 213 17.45 -3.62 -25.52
N ASN A 214 18.74 -3.25 -25.53
CA ASN A 214 19.19 -1.85 -25.50
C ASN A 214 18.86 -1.08 -26.79
N PHE A 215 18.75 -1.76 -27.93
CA PHE A 215 18.45 -1.09 -29.21
C PHE A 215 17.00 -0.61 -29.30
N ARG A 216 16.08 -1.23 -28.52
CA ARG A 216 14.67 -0.81 -28.42
C ARG A 216 14.51 0.65 -28.04
N HIS A 217 15.44 1.15 -27.22
CA HIS A 217 15.54 2.54 -26.81
C HIS A 217 16.84 3.12 -27.37
N SER A 218 16.96 3.24 -28.68
CA SER A 218 18.12 3.88 -29.29
C SER A 218 17.74 4.53 -30.62
N HIS A 219 18.65 5.28 -31.23
CA HIS A 219 18.50 5.76 -32.61
C HIS A 219 18.88 4.70 -33.66
N ILE A 220 19.38 3.53 -33.23
CA ILE A 220 19.82 2.44 -34.13
C ILE A 220 18.62 1.58 -34.49
N TRP A 221 18.30 1.52 -35.78
CA TRP A 221 17.18 0.75 -36.30
C TRP A 221 17.59 -0.69 -36.59
N ILE A 222 16.93 -1.65 -35.93
CA ILE A 222 17.11 -3.09 -36.15
C ILE A 222 15.74 -3.75 -36.26
N SER A 223 15.43 -4.28 -37.45
CA SER A 223 14.23 -5.08 -37.72
C SER A 223 14.63 -6.54 -37.87
N TYR A 224 13.75 -7.45 -37.42
CA TYR A 224 13.92 -8.91 -37.61
C TYR A 224 13.18 -9.42 -38.86
N GLY A 225 12.54 -8.52 -39.60
CA GLY A 225 11.72 -8.84 -40.76
C GLY A 225 10.33 -9.40 -40.41
N PRO A 226 9.41 -9.43 -41.39
CA PRO A 226 7.98 -9.59 -41.14
C PRO A 226 7.55 -10.97 -40.65
N ILE A 227 8.42 -11.98 -40.75
CA ILE A 227 8.14 -13.34 -40.26
C ILE A 227 8.46 -13.42 -38.76
N ILE A 228 9.67 -13.01 -38.37
CA ILE A 228 10.12 -13.08 -36.98
C ILE A 228 9.34 -12.06 -36.12
N GLU A 229 9.04 -10.89 -36.67
CA GLU A 229 8.29 -9.82 -35.98
C GLU A 229 6.82 -10.15 -35.67
N ARG A 230 6.30 -11.28 -36.17
CA ARG A 230 4.99 -11.83 -35.74
C ARG A 230 5.08 -12.62 -34.43
N ILE A 231 6.28 -13.08 -34.06
CA ILE A 231 6.52 -13.95 -32.91
C ILE A 231 7.34 -13.22 -31.84
N LEU A 232 8.38 -12.49 -32.24
CA LEU A 232 9.29 -11.75 -31.34
C LEU A 232 9.26 -10.26 -31.64
N ILE A 233 9.23 -9.45 -30.59
CA ILE A 233 9.29 -7.99 -30.71
C ILE A 233 10.71 -7.56 -31.08
N SER A 234 10.86 -6.87 -32.21
CA SER A 234 12.12 -6.27 -32.64
C SER A 234 12.37 -4.89 -32.00
N PRO A 235 13.63 -4.41 -31.99
CA PRO A 235 13.94 -3.02 -31.67
C PRO A 235 13.13 -2.01 -32.49
N ALA A 236 12.97 -2.26 -33.79
CA ALA A 236 12.15 -1.43 -34.68
C ALA A 236 10.68 -1.37 -34.25
N GLN A 237 10.06 -2.50 -33.91
CA GLN A 237 8.67 -2.52 -33.43
C GLN A 237 8.47 -1.72 -32.14
N HIS A 238 9.44 -1.78 -31.22
CA HIS A 238 9.41 -0.99 -29.99
C HIS A 238 9.66 0.50 -30.23
N GLN A 239 10.55 0.86 -31.14
CA GLN A 239 10.75 2.25 -31.55
C GLN A 239 9.47 2.81 -32.20
N VAL A 240 8.81 2.04 -33.07
CA VAL A 240 7.53 2.42 -33.68
C VAL A 240 6.46 2.67 -32.63
N HIS A 241 6.38 1.84 -31.60
CA HIS A 241 5.47 2.03 -30.47
C HIS A 241 5.67 3.36 -29.72
N HIS A 242 6.89 3.90 -29.69
CA HIS A 242 7.20 5.23 -29.13
C HIS A 242 6.86 6.39 -30.07
N SER A 243 6.37 6.12 -31.27
CA SER A 243 6.12 7.14 -32.28
C SER A 243 4.83 7.92 -32.01
N VAL A 244 4.90 9.23 -32.28
CA VAL A 244 3.75 10.14 -32.23
C VAL A 244 2.71 9.92 -33.33
N ALA A 245 3.04 9.18 -34.39
CA ALA A 245 2.17 9.03 -35.56
C ALA A 245 0.92 8.20 -35.23
N VAL A 246 -0.24 8.67 -35.67
CA VAL A 246 -1.55 8.05 -35.36
C VAL A 246 -1.61 6.56 -35.73
N LYS A 247 -1.00 6.16 -36.85
CA LYS A 247 -0.95 4.74 -37.27
C LYS A 247 -0.18 3.81 -36.32
N HIS A 248 0.64 4.37 -35.43
CA HIS A 248 1.45 3.65 -34.45
C HIS A 248 0.83 3.65 -33.05
N HIS A 249 -0.20 4.45 -32.81
CA HIS A 249 -0.88 4.52 -31.51
C HIS A 249 -1.47 3.16 -31.14
N ASP A 250 -1.32 2.78 -29.88
CA ASP A 250 -1.88 1.55 -29.31
C ASP A 250 -1.48 0.27 -30.06
N LYS A 251 -0.23 0.24 -30.56
CA LYS A 251 0.39 -0.91 -31.23
C LYS A 251 1.63 -1.41 -30.52
N ASN A 252 1.94 -2.70 -30.67
CA ASN A 252 3.18 -3.36 -30.22
C ASN A 252 3.45 -3.25 -28.71
N TYR A 253 2.49 -3.66 -27.89
CA TYR A 253 2.62 -3.70 -26.43
C TYR A 253 3.53 -4.84 -25.93
N GLY A 254 3.87 -5.82 -26.77
CA GLY A 254 4.68 -6.96 -26.43
C GLY A 254 6.05 -6.58 -25.82
N SER A 255 6.46 -7.34 -24.81
CA SER A 255 7.79 -7.16 -24.21
C SER A 255 8.82 -8.01 -24.93
N VAL A 256 8.66 -9.34 -24.95
CA VAL A 256 9.54 -10.25 -25.71
C VAL A 256 8.79 -10.83 -26.90
N PHE A 257 7.55 -11.29 -26.69
CA PHE A 257 6.76 -11.93 -27.74
C PHE A 257 5.77 -10.96 -28.38
N ALA A 258 5.75 -10.94 -29.71
CA ALA A 258 4.78 -10.22 -30.54
C ALA A 258 3.48 -11.02 -30.74
N ILE A 259 3.45 -12.28 -30.29
CA ILE A 259 2.28 -13.16 -30.43
C ILE A 259 1.03 -12.58 -29.77
N TRP A 260 1.19 -11.87 -28.64
CA TRP A 260 0.09 -11.23 -27.94
C TRP A 260 -0.48 -10.08 -28.77
N ASP A 261 0.39 -9.27 -29.35
CA ASP A 261 -0.03 -8.20 -30.26
C ASP A 261 -0.77 -8.76 -31.47
N TRP A 262 -0.31 -9.90 -32.00
CA TRP A 262 -0.98 -10.58 -33.11
C TRP A 262 -2.37 -11.10 -32.70
N MET A 263 -2.45 -11.84 -31.58
CA MET A 263 -3.68 -12.44 -31.07
C MET A 263 -4.75 -11.39 -30.74
N PHE A 264 -4.34 -10.24 -30.21
CA PHE A 264 -5.26 -9.21 -29.73
C PHE A 264 -5.37 -7.99 -30.67
N GLY A 265 -4.89 -8.09 -31.91
CA GLY A 265 -5.10 -7.09 -32.95
C GLY A 265 -4.31 -5.77 -32.76
N THR A 266 -3.22 -5.82 -32.03
CA THR A 266 -2.35 -4.67 -31.68
C THR A 266 -0.99 -4.74 -32.36
N LEU A 267 -0.76 -5.72 -33.23
CA LEU A 267 0.50 -5.86 -33.98
C LEU A 267 0.63 -4.84 -35.10
N TYR A 268 1.78 -4.19 -35.16
CA TYR A 268 2.26 -3.42 -36.29
C TYR A 268 3.67 -3.89 -36.67
N ILE A 269 3.86 -4.21 -37.95
CA ILE A 269 5.14 -4.65 -38.51
C ILE A 269 5.59 -3.60 -39.51
N PRO A 270 6.70 -2.88 -39.28
CA PRO A 270 7.24 -1.95 -40.27
C PRO A 270 7.73 -2.73 -41.49
N THR A 271 7.29 -2.35 -42.69
CA THR A 271 7.74 -2.96 -43.96
C THR A 271 9.10 -2.43 -44.41
N GLU A 272 9.46 -1.22 -43.97
CA GLU A 272 10.71 -0.54 -44.26
C GLU A 272 11.14 0.34 -43.07
N ARG A 273 12.32 0.96 -43.16
CA ARG A 273 12.79 1.88 -42.13
C ARG A 273 11.98 3.16 -42.16
N GLU A 274 11.18 3.39 -41.12
CA GLU A 274 10.35 4.58 -41.01
C GLU A 274 11.08 5.74 -40.32
N LYS A 275 10.79 6.98 -40.74
CA LYS A 275 11.26 8.18 -40.03
C LYS A 275 10.33 8.46 -38.86
N LEU A 276 10.81 8.15 -37.65
CA LEU A 276 10.04 8.32 -36.43
C LEU A 276 10.27 9.70 -35.81
N THR A 277 9.18 10.28 -35.30
CA THR A 277 9.21 11.37 -34.31
C THR A 277 8.71 10.82 -32.99
N PHE A 278 9.45 11.07 -31.91
CA PHE A 278 9.15 10.58 -30.56
C PHE A 278 8.57 11.69 -29.69
N GLY A 279 8.02 11.30 -28.53
CA GLY A 279 7.33 12.18 -27.60
C GLY A 279 5.85 11.81 -27.47
N VAL A 280 5.09 12.70 -26.84
CA VAL A 280 3.62 12.56 -26.75
C VAL A 280 2.99 13.42 -27.85
N SER A 281 1.87 12.96 -28.42
CA SER A 281 1.07 13.74 -29.36
C SER A 281 -0.35 13.99 -28.85
N ASP A 282 -1.02 14.95 -29.47
CA ASP A 282 -2.47 15.05 -29.36
C ASP A 282 -3.16 13.94 -30.18
N GLY A 283 -4.48 13.85 -30.09
CA GLY A 283 -5.27 12.84 -30.81
C GLY A 283 -5.20 12.93 -32.33
N THR A 284 -4.52 13.93 -32.90
CA THR A 284 -4.28 14.07 -34.35
C THR A 284 -2.87 13.64 -34.77
N GLY A 285 -2.04 13.21 -33.81
CA GLY A 285 -0.66 12.82 -34.04
C GLY A 285 0.32 14.00 -34.10
N LYS A 286 -0.13 15.22 -33.76
CA LYS A 286 0.75 16.38 -33.67
C LYS A 286 1.54 16.31 -32.36
N PRO A 287 2.89 16.36 -32.40
CA PRO A 287 3.70 16.36 -31.20
C PRO A 287 3.30 17.51 -30.27
N THR A 288 3.10 17.21 -28.98
CA THR A 288 2.91 18.22 -27.95
C THR A 288 4.26 18.71 -27.47
N GLU A 289 4.28 19.88 -26.83
CA GLU A 289 5.47 20.31 -26.09
C GLU A 289 5.76 19.31 -24.96
N GLN A 290 7.04 19.05 -24.70
CA GLN A 290 7.54 18.11 -23.70
C GLN A 290 6.75 18.24 -22.37
N PRO A 291 5.86 17.28 -22.03
CA PRO A 291 4.92 17.43 -20.91
C PRO A 291 5.60 17.36 -19.55
N TYR A 292 6.78 16.71 -19.47
CA TYR A 292 7.50 16.50 -18.22
C TYR A 292 8.94 17.03 -18.33
N PRO A 293 9.17 18.35 -18.42
CA PRO A 293 10.51 18.89 -18.70
C PRO A 293 11.48 18.78 -17.53
N THR A 294 11.00 18.47 -16.32
CA THR A 294 11.81 18.40 -15.09
C THR A 294 11.50 17.14 -14.30
N LEU A 295 12.43 16.75 -13.42
CA LEU A 295 12.24 15.61 -12.51
C LEU A 295 10.97 15.75 -11.66
N VAL A 296 10.73 16.95 -11.11
CA VAL A 296 9.54 17.22 -10.30
C VAL A 296 8.27 17.10 -11.13
N ALA A 297 8.26 17.63 -12.36
CA ALA A 297 7.12 17.49 -13.26
C ALA A 297 6.85 16.02 -13.58
N ALA A 298 7.88 15.25 -13.91
CA ALA A 298 7.78 13.81 -14.20
C ALA A 298 7.25 13.00 -13.02
N LEU A 299 7.53 13.39 -11.77
CA LEU A 299 7.09 12.67 -10.57
C LEU A 299 5.73 13.12 -10.00
N ILE A 300 5.30 14.36 -10.30
CA ILE A 300 4.11 14.94 -9.64
C ILE A 300 2.94 15.12 -10.61
N LEU A 301 3.17 15.56 -11.85
CA LEU A 301 2.09 15.82 -12.82
C LEU A 301 1.24 14.58 -13.15
N PRO A 302 1.83 13.37 -13.30
CA PRO A 302 1.06 12.17 -13.56
C PRO A 302 -0.07 11.92 -12.54
N PHE A 303 0.14 12.21 -11.25
CA PHE A 303 -0.90 12.07 -10.23
C PHE A 303 -2.08 13.00 -10.48
N ARG A 304 -1.82 14.26 -10.87
CA ARG A 304 -2.86 15.25 -11.16
C ARG A 304 -3.67 14.85 -12.39
N GLU A 305 -2.99 14.40 -13.44
CA GLU A 305 -3.61 13.99 -14.70
C GLU A 305 -4.42 12.72 -14.53
N SER A 306 -3.88 11.74 -13.79
CA SER A 306 -4.58 10.52 -13.41
C SER A 306 -5.85 10.83 -12.61
N TRP A 307 -5.76 11.73 -11.62
CA TRP A 307 -6.91 12.18 -10.85
C TRP A 307 -7.98 12.86 -11.73
N ARG A 308 -7.58 13.71 -12.68
CA ARG A 308 -8.51 14.35 -13.62
C ARG A 308 -9.22 13.32 -14.50
N ALA A 309 -8.51 12.31 -14.98
CA ALA A 309 -9.08 11.21 -15.76
C ALA A 309 -10.11 10.42 -14.94
N LEU A 310 -9.78 10.05 -13.69
CA LEU A 310 -10.71 9.40 -12.76
C LEU A 310 -11.93 10.27 -12.46
N ALA A 311 -11.73 11.55 -12.14
CA ALA A 311 -12.82 12.48 -11.83
C ALA A 311 -13.79 12.64 -13.01
N LYS A 312 -13.31 12.56 -14.26
CA LYS A 312 -14.17 12.59 -15.46
C LYS A 312 -15.04 11.33 -15.57
N GLN A 313 -14.48 10.15 -15.26
CA GLN A 313 -15.22 8.88 -15.24
C GLN A 313 -16.18 8.75 -14.04
N MET A 314 -15.89 9.45 -12.94
CA MET A 314 -16.70 9.44 -11.72
C MET A 314 -17.80 10.51 -11.69
N LYS A 315 -17.97 11.31 -12.76
CA LYS A 315 -19.11 12.25 -12.86
C LYS A 315 -20.41 11.44 -12.90
N PRO A 316 -21.35 11.66 -11.96
CA PRO A 316 -22.60 10.92 -11.95
C PRO A 316 -23.40 11.24 -13.22
N SER A 317 -23.99 10.21 -13.84
CA SER A 317 -25.08 10.41 -14.79
C SER A 317 -26.20 11.19 -14.07
N PRO A 318 -26.82 12.22 -14.71
CA PRO A 318 -27.87 13.02 -14.09
C PRO A 318 -29.04 12.18 -13.56
N SER A 319 -29.27 10.99 -14.12
CA SER A 319 -30.33 10.06 -13.73
C SER A 319 -30.03 9.19 -12.49
N LEU A 320 -28.84 9.28 -11.89
CA LEU A 320 -28.41 8.38 -10.80
C LEU A 320 -28.07 9.11 -9.49
N THR A 321 -28.53 10.36 -9.34
CA THR A 321 -28.37 11.17 -8.11
C THR A 321 -29.58 11.09 -7.19
N GLN A 322 -30.33 9.99 -7.20
CA GLN A 322 -31.19 9.68 -6.06
C GLN A 322 -30.33 8.92 -5.04
N PRO A 323 -30.00 9.54 -3.89
CA PRO A 323 -29.38 8.78 -2.81
C PRO A 323 -30.34 7.67 -2.42
N VAL A 324 -29.86 6.44 -2.31
CA VAL A 324 -30.52 5.45 -1.44
C VAL A 324 -30.21 5.90 -0.02
N ALA A 325 -30.85 6.99 0.40
CA ALA A 325 -30.88 7.40 1.79
C ALA A 325 -31.99 6.58 2.45
N PRO A 326 -31.69 5.64 3.36
CA PRO A 326 -32.60 5.46 4.46
C PRO A 326 -32.55 6.76 5.27
N GLY A 327 -33.71 7.38 5.47
CA GLY A 327 -33.87 8.75 5.94
C GLY A 327 -33.06 9.12 7.19
N ASN A 328 -32.63 10.38 7.25
CA ASN A 328 -32.31 11.18 8.44
C ASN A 328 -31.95 10.44 9.75
N LEU A 329 -30.95 9.55 9.73
CA LEU A 329 -30.31 9.09 10.96
C LEU A 329 -29.21 10.06 11.38
N ALA A 330 -29.60 11.19 11.97
CA ALA A 330 -28.65 12.06 12.64
C ALA A 330 -28.06 11.31 13.86
N MET A 331 -26.73 11.37 14.03
CA MET A 331 -26.07 10.93 15.26
C MET A 331 -26.60 11.77 16.43
N THR A 332 -27.26 11.15 17.41
CA THR A 332 -27.76 11.90 18.57
C THR A 332 -26.59 12.36 19.44
N GLN A 333 -26.72 13.50 20.12
CA GLN A 333 -25.65 14.02 20.99
C GLN A 333 -25.32 13.04 22.12
N GLY A 334 -26.34 12.44 22.74
CA GLY A 334 -26.14 11.44 23.81
C GLY A 334 -25.40 10.19 23.33
N PHE A 335 -25.72 9.68 22.14
CA PHE A 335 -25.01 8.53 21.59
C PHE A 335 -23.57 8.90 21.20
N SER A 336 -23.37 10.07 20.58
CA SER A 336 -22.02 10.58 20.26
C SER A 336 -21.16 10.74 21.51
N LEU A 337 -21.71 11.28 22.61
CA LEU A 337 -21.02 11.43 23.87
C LEU A 337 -20.63 10.06 24.45
N TRP A 338 -21.50 9.06 24.38
CA TRP A 338 -21.17 7.71 24.83
C TRP A 338 -20.06 7.06 24.01
N LEU A 339 -20.08 7.24 22.68
CA LEU A 339 -18.99 6.77 21.82
C LEU A 339 -17.65 7.45 22.18
N ASP A 340 -17.68 8.71 22.61
CA ASP A 340 -16.49 9.41 23.10
C ASP A 340 -16.02 8.89 24.46
N VAL A 341 -16.93 8.59 25.39
CA VAL A 341 -16.62 7.94 26.68
C VAL A 341 -15.90 6.60 26.42
N LEU A 342 -16.50 5.73 25.61
CA LEU A 342 -15.93 4.41 25.32
C LEU A 342 -14.56 4.54 24.63
N ARG A 343 -14.40 5.49 23.71
CA ARG A 343 -13.12 5.73 23.03
C ARG A 343 -12.04 6.22 23.99
N ALA A 344 -12.37 7.15 24.88
CA ALA A 344 -11.45 7.65 25.89
C ALA A 344 -11.05 6.55 26.88
N ALA A 345 -12.03 5.78 27.36
CA ALA A 345 -11.79 4.66 28.27
C ALA A 345 -10.90 3.58 27.62
N ALA A 346 -11.18 3.21 26.38
CA ALA A 346 -10.38 2.25 25.64
C ALA A 346 -8.94 2.74 25.40
N ALA A 347 -8.76 4.03 25.05
CA ALA A 347 -7.42 4.61 24.87
C ALA A 347 -6.59 4.53 26.15
N LEU A 348 -7.20 4.87 27.29
CA LEU A 348 -6.56 4.82 28.59
C LEU A 348 -6.29 3.38 29.03
N ALA A 349 -7.22 2.45 28.80
CA ALA A 349 -7.02 1.03 29.10
C ALA A 349 -5.83 0.44 28.34
N VAL A 350 -5.65 0.83 27.06
CA VAL A 350 -4.46 0.44 26.28
C VAL A 350 -3.19 1.03 26.87
N LEU A 351 -3.17 2.33 27.21
CA LEU A 351 -2.04 2.98 27.86
C LEU A 351 -1.65 2.26 29.17
N PHE A 352 -2.61 2.06 30.08
CA PHE A 352 -2.37 1.41 31.36
C PHE A 352 -1.91 -0.05 31.19
N GLY A 353 -2.54 -0.79 30.26
CA GLY A 353 -2.12 -2.15 29.96
C GLY A 353 -0.70 -2.24 29.39
N HIS A 354 -0.23 -1.22 28.68
CA HIS A 354 1.17 -1.16 28.22
C HIS A 354 2.13 -0.68 29.31
N MET A 355 1.76 0.30 30.12
CA MET A 355 2.55 0.74 31.27
C MET A 355 2.71 -0.39 32.31
N ALA A 356 1.76 -1.32 32.39
CA ALA A 356 1.80 -2.49 33.27
C ALA A 356 2.83 -3.57 32.89
N HIS A 357 3.60 -3.40 31.81
CA HIS A 357 4.71 -4.32 31.53
C HIS A 357 5.76 -4.27 32.65
N LEU A 358 6.31 -5.45 32.99
CA LEU A 358 7.34 -5.62 34.03
C LEU A 358 8.48 -4.60 33.95
N ARG A 359 8.90 -4.25 32.73
CA ARG A 359 9.95 -3.24 32.49
C ARG A 359 9.61 -1.85 33.03
N PHE A 360 8.38 -1.39 32.87
CA PHE A 360 8.01 0.00 33.14
C PHE A 360 7.57 0.21 34.59
N THR A 361 6.99 -0.80 35.22
CA THR A 361 6.38 -0.66 36.56
C THR A 361 6.81 -1.76 37.52
N ARG A 362 7.87 -2.53 37.18
CA ARG A 362 8.46 -3.57 38.02
C ARG A 362 7.47 -4.64 38.52
N GLY A 363 6.32 -4.75 37.85
CA GLY A 363 5.27 -5.73 38.16
C GLY A 363 4.12 -5.20 39.01
N ASP A 364 4.17 -3.96 39.50
CA ASP A 364 3.17 -3.39 40.42
C ASP A 364 1.73 -3.45 39.85
N TYR A 365 1.60 -3.37 38.53
CA TYR A 365 0.33 -3.43 37.81
C TYR A 365 0.20 -4.62 36.86
N TYR A 366 1.02 -5.65 37.01
CA TYR A 366 1.07 -6.78 36.07
C TYR A 366 -0.27 -7.52 35.94
N PHE A 367 -1.14 -7.47 36.95
CA PHE A 367 -2.50 -8.01 36.86
C PHE A 367 -3.31 -7.43 35.67
N LEU A 368 -3.03 -6.20 35.23
CA LEU A 368 -3.65 -5.61 34.04
C LEU A 368 -3.20 -6.31 32.74
N ARG A 369 -1.96 -6.82 32.72
CA ARG A 369 -1.42 -7.66 31.63
C ARG A 369 -2.01 -9.07 31.68
N GLU A 370 -2.12 -9.66 32.86
CA GLU A 370 -2.74 -10.99 33.04
C GLU A 370 -4.21 -10.99 32.61
N TRP A 371 -4.92 -9.90 32.92
CA TRP A 371 -6.27 -9.67 32.43
C TRP A 371 -6.30 -9.21 30.96
N ASN A 372 -5.17 -9.04 30.27
CA ASN A 372 -5.09 -8.62 28.87
C ASN A 372 -5.99 -7.42 28.49
N ILE A 373 -6.11 -6.42 29.39
CA ILE A 373 -7.09 -5.33 29.21
C ILE A 373 -6.82 -4.46 27.97
N ALA A 374 -5.56 -4.41 27.53
CA ALA A 374 -5.17 -3.65 26.34
C ALA A 374 -5.70 -4.30 25.07
N SER A 375 -5.58 -5.63 24.91
CA SER A 375 -6.10 -6.36 23.73
C SER A 375 -7.61 -6.19 23.61
N ASP A 376 -8.34 -6.45 24.69
CA ASP A 376 -9.80 -6.29 24.75
C ASP A 376 -10.26 -4.88 24.37
N ALA A 377 -9.56 -3.85 24.86
CA ALA A 377 -9.87 -2.46 24.55
C ALA A 377 -9.70 -2.13 23.06
N VAL A 378 -8.77 -2.77 22.34
CA VAL A 378 -8.62 -2.61 20.88
C VAL A 378 -9.83 -3.17 20.13
N VAL A 379 -10.43 -4.26 20.59
CA VAL A 379 -11.66 -4.79 19.97
C VAL A 379 -12.82 -3.81 20.14
N VAL A 380 -12.92 -3.14 21.30
CA VAL A 380 -13.89 -2.04 21.50
C VAL A 380 -13.66 -0.94 20.46
N PHE A 381 -12.41 -0.54 20.22
CA PHE A 381 -12.07 0.42 19.16
C PHE A 381 -12.54 -0.04 17.78
N PHE A 382 -12.34 -1.29 17.40
CA PHE A 382 -12.78 -1.78 16.09
C PHE A 382 -14.30 -1.70 15.91
N VAL A 383 -15.09 -2.09 16.91
CA VAL A 383 -16.56 -1.95 16.83
C VAL A 383 -16.97 -0.48 16.74
N LEU A 384 -16.38 0.40 17.57
CA LEU A 384 -16.65 1.84 17.53
C LEU A 384 -16.27 2.46 16.18
N SER A 385 -15.13 2.04 15.63
CA SER A 385 -14.61 2.44 14.33
C SER A 385 -15.60 2.09 13.23
N GLY A 386 -16.12 0.86 13.21
CA GLY A 386 -17.17 0.43 12.27
C GLY A 386 -18.42 1.33 12.31
N VAL A 387 -18.91 1.69 13.50
CA VAL A 387 -20.05 2.61 13.66
C VAL A 387 -19.74 3.98 13.06
N VAL A 388 -18.62 4.58 13.46
CA VAL A 388 -18.24 5.95 13.06
C VAL A 388 -17.94 6.03 11.56
N ILE A 389 -17.37 4.98 10.99
CA ILE A 389 -17.01 4.92 9.56
C ILE A 389 -18.24 4.70 8.70
N ALA A 390 -19.18 3.84 9.13
CA ALA A 390 -20.47 3.69 8.46
C ALA A 390 -21.26 5.02 8.44
N TYR A 391 -21.29 5.74 9.56
CA TYR A 391 -21.85 7.10 9.62
C TYR A 391 -21.11 8.07 8.69
N ALA A 392 -19.76 8.06 8.71
CA ALA A 392 -18.95 8.95 7.90
C ALA A 392 -19.14 8.70 6.39
N ALA A 393 -19.27 7.46 5.94
CA ALA A 393 -19.54 7.14 4.54
C ALA A 393 -20.92 7.66 4.10
N GLY A 394 -21.94 7.52 4.93
CA GLY A 394 -23.26 8.13 4.69
C GLY A 394 -23.20 9.65 4.63
N ARG A 395 -22.35 10.30 5.42
CA ARG A 395 -22.17 11.77 5.36
C ARG A 395 -21.34 12.22 4.15
N ASP A 396 -20.31 11.46 3.80
CA ASP A 396 -19.32 11.85 2.79
C ASP A 396 -19.83 11.56 1.36
N GLN A 397 -20.76 10.62 1.18
CA GLN A 397 -21.56 10.33 -0.04
C GLN A 397 -20.78 9.90 -1.30
N THR A 398 -19.54 10.32 -1.47
CA THR A 398 -18.68 9.97 -2.62
C THR A 398 -17.36 9.34 -2.17
N LEU A 399 -16.81 8.46 -3.00
CA LEU A 399 -15.52 7.81 -2.73
C LEU A 399 -14.40 8.83 -2.51
N GLY A 400 -14.31 9.85 -3.37
CA GLY A 400 -13.26 10.86 -3.27
C GLY A 400 -13.32 11.66 -1.97
N ARG A 401 -14.52 12.06 -1.52
CA ARG A 401 -14.70 12.79 -0.26
C ARG A 401 -14.44 11.89 0.95
N PHE A 402 -14.92 10.65 0.91
CA PHE A 402 -14.67 9.65 1.94
C PHE A 402 -13.16 9.41 2.09
N ALA A 403 -12.48 9.06 0.99
CA ALA A 403 -11.05 8.79 0.95
C ALA A 403 -10.24 10.00 1.45
N PHE A 404 -10.50 11.21 0.93
CA PHE A 404 -9.82 12.43 1.36
C PHE A 404 -9.98 12.67 2.87
N ASN A 405 -11.20 12.53 3.41
CA ASN A 405 -11.45 12.72 4.82
C ASN A 405 -10.76 11.68 5.71
N ARG A 406 -10.66 10.42 5.25
CA ARG A 406 -9.97 9.34 5.98
C ARG A 406 -8.45 9.54 5.95
N VAL A 407 -7.88 9.70 4.75
CA VAL A 407 -6.43 9.89 4.56
C VAL A 407 -5.94 11.10 5.33
N THR A 408 -6.61 12.25 5.20
CA THR A 408 -6.19 13.47 5.93
C THR A 408 -6.28 13.32 7.44
N ARG A 409 -7.28 12.59 7.95
CA ARG A 409 -7.42 12.33 9.39
C ARG A 409 -6.26 11.47 9.89
N ILE A 410 -5.96 10.37 9.20
CA ILE A 410 -4.88 9.47 9.60
C ILE A 410 -3.52 10.16 9.45
N ALA A 411 -3.23 10.71 8.27
CA ALA A 411 -1.93 11.31 7.96
C ALA A 411 -1.57 12.50 8.86
N SER A 412 -2.56 13.31 9.27
CA SER A 412 -2.32 14.46 10.16
C SER A 412 -1.66 14.08 11.49
N VAL A 413 -1.90 12.86 11.96
CA VAL A 413 -1.39 12.33 13.24
C VAL A 413 -0.29 11.30 13.01
N LEU A 414 -0.48 10.37 12.08
CA LEU A 414 0.45 9.27 11.85
C LEU A 414 1.82 9.74 11.35
N VAL A 415 1.87 10.68 10.40
CA VAL A 415 3.14 11.18 9.85
C VAL A 415 4.03 11.79 10.94
N PRO A 416 3.56 12.77 11.74
CA PRO A 416 4.39 13.31 12.83
C PRO A 416 4.69 12.26 13.91
N ALA A 417 3.79 11.30 14.18
CA ALA A 417 4.03 10.25 15.17
C ALA A 417 5.17 9.30 14.75
N LEU A 418 5.23 8.92 13.47
CA LEU A 418 6.31 8.10 12.90
C LEU A 418 7.66 8.83 12.99
N LEU A 419 7.70 10.13 12.69
CA LEU A 419 8.91 10.94 12.81
C LEU A 419 9.37 11.05 14.27
N LEU A 420 8.45 11.31 15.20
CA LEU A 420 8.80 11.35 16.62
C LEU A 420 9.22 9.99 17.17
N THR A 421 8.63 8.90 16.69
CA THR A 421 9.08 7.54 17.04
C THR A 421 10.55 7.35 16.67
N LEU A 422 10.95 7.69 15.44
CA LEU A 422 12.36 7.62 15.02
C LEU A 422 13.27 8.49 15.88
N ILE A 423 12.83 9.69 16.25
CA ILE A 423 13.60 10.61 17.09
C ILE A 423 13.74 10.04 18.51
N PHE A 424 12.65 9.57 19.12
CA PHE A 424 12.64 9.02 20.46
C PHE A 424 13.49 7.75 20.53
N ASP A 425 13.36 6.85 19.57
CA ASP A 425 14.18 5.64 19.47
C ASP A 425 15.66 5.99 19.29
N ALA A 426 15.99 6.97 18.43
CA ALA A 426 17.38 7.39 18.23
C ALA A 426 18.00 8.07 19.45
N ILE A 427 17.22 8.79 20.25
CA ILE A 427 17.68 9.38 21.52
C ILE A 427 17.83 8.28 22.57
N GLY A 428 16.78 7.50 22.82
CA GLY A 428 16.74 6.52 23.89
C GLY A 428 17.79 5.42 23.72
N THR A 429 17.96 4.87 22.51
CA THR A 429 19.00 3.85 22.23
C THR A 429 20.43 4.35 22.44
N ARG A 430 20.68 5.67 22.39
CA ARG A 430 21.99 6.26 22.69
C ARG A 430 22.20 6.50 24.18
N ILE A 431 21.13 6.70 24.94
CA ILE A 431 21.19 6.94 26.38
C ILE A 431 21.30 5.59 27.10
N ASP A 432 20.39 4.68 26.79
CA ASP A 432 20.36 3.33 27.34
C ASP A 432 19.74 2.34 26.35
N MET A 433 20.58 1.48 25.77
CA MET A 433 20.15 0.40 24.87
C MET A 433 19.38 -0.71 25.60
N THR A 434 19.57 -0.87 26.92
CA THR A 434 18.89 -1.93 27.69
C THR A 434 17.39 -1.67 27.82
N ALA A 435 16.96 -0.41 27.72
CA ALA A 435 15.55 -0.01 27.58
C ALA A 435 14.94 -0.32 26.20
N TYR A 436 15.73 -0.80 25.22
CA TYR A 436 15.31 -1.12 23.85
C TYR A 436 15.55 -2.61 23.48
N PRO A 437 15.06 -3.57 24.27
CA PRO A 437 15.23 -4.99 23.98
C PRO A 437 14.47 -5.42 22.71
N GLU A 438 15.02 -6.43 22.01
CA GLU A 438 14.56 -6.91 20.69
C GLU A 438 13.07 -7.25 20.61
N HIS A 439 12.46 -7.71 21.72
CA HIS A 439 11.03 -8.04 21.75
C HIS A 439 10.11 -6.80 21.65
N TYR A 440 10.63 -5.63 22.01
CA TYR A 440 9.88 -4.39 22.12
C TYR A 440 10.34 -3.32 21.13
N TYR A 441 11.52 -3.49 20.53
CA TYR A 441 12.14 -2.60 19.57
C TYR A 441 12.67 -3.38 18.37
N GLN A 442 12.32 -2.92 17.17
CA GLN A 442 12.88 -3.45 15.92
C GLN A 442 13.57 -2.32 15.15
N ALA A 443 14.88 -2.44 14.99
CA ALA A 443 15.64 -1.55 14.11
C ALA A 443 15.30 -1.87 12.66
N LEU A 444 14.76 -0.89 11.94
CA LEU A 444 14.46 -0.99 10.52
C LEU A 444 15.25 0.08 9.75
N PRO A 445 15.65 -0.19 8.51
CA PRO A 445 16.09 0.87 7.61
C PRO A 445 15.02 1.97 7.54
N VAL A 446 15.42 3.23 7.64
CA VAL A 446 14.50 4.39 7.69
C VAL A 446 13.51 4.38 6.52
N GLY A 447 13.97 3.96 5.34
CA GLY A 447 13.12 3.79 4.16
C GLY A 447 11.99 2.80 4.38
N GLU A 448 12.31 1.59 4.86
CA GLU A 448 11.30 0.57 5.16
C GLU A 448 10.36 1.01 6.28
N PHE A 449 10.89 1.57 7.37
CA PHE A 449 10.08 2.12 8.46
C PHE A 449 9.05 3.14 7.94
N LEU A 450 9.51 4.11 7.14
CA LEU A 450 8.63 5.15 6.61
C LEU A 450 7.65 4.58 5.58
N TRP A 451 8.08 3.69 4.69
CA TRP A 451 7.21 3.07 3.71
C TRP A 451 6.07 2.30 4.39
N ARG A 452 6.42 1.37 5.28
CA ARG A 452 5.49 0.51 6.02
C ARG A 452 4.57 1.33 6.92
N GLY A 453 5.11 2.34 7.58
CA GLY A 453 4.36 3.25 8.44
C GLY A 453 3.40 4.15 7.69
N LEU A 454 3.86 4.86 6.65
CA LEU A 454 3.04 5.82 5.89
C LEU A 454 1.91 5.15 5.12
N THR A 455 2.13 3.91 4.67
CA THR A 455 1.10 3.10 4.00
C THR A 455 0.23 2.30 4.98
N ALA A 456 0.63 2.22 6.26
CA ALA A 456 0.03 1.37 7.28
C ALA A 456 -0.06 -0.11 6.86
N THR A 457 0.99 -0.59 6.20
CA THR A 457 1.02 -1.95 5.64
C THR A 457 1.99 -2.89 6.36
N ASN A 458 2.49 -2.48 7.52
CA ASN A 458 3.49 -3.21 8.30
C ASN A 458 3.04 -4.63 8.74
N LEU A 459 1.73 -4.92 8.71
CA LEU A 459 1.16 -6.24 9.05
C LEU A 459 0.36 -6.90 7.93
N TRP A 460 0.43 -6.37 6.72
CA TRP A 460 -0.27 -6.94 5.58
C TRP A 460 0.53 -8.12 5.02
N THR A 461 -0.09 -9.30 4.92
CA THR A 461 0.61 -10.54 4.48
C THR A 461 1.07 -10.48 3.04
N GLY A 462 0.43 -9.63 2.23
CA GLY A 462 0.84 -9.39 0.86
C GLY A 462 2.25 -8.84 0.75
N LEU A 463 2.87 -8.39 1.86
CA LEU A 463 4.08 -7.58 1.83
C LEU A 463 5.40 -8.17 2.42
N SER A 464 5.65 -9.49 2.47
CA SER A 464 6.77 -10.10 3.26
C SER A 464 6.67 -9.83 4.78
N ASP A 465 7.54 -10.47 5.57
CA ASP A 465 7.50 -10.57 7.04
C ASP A 465 6.92 -9.35 7.77
N TRP A 466 6.11 -9.62 8.79
CA TRP A 466 5.52 -8.57 9.62
C TRP A 466 6.59 -7.78 10.36
N VAL A 467 6.45 -6.45 10.34
CA VAL A 467 7.42 -5.57 10.99
C VAL A 467 6.78 -4.68 12.06
N ARG A 468 7.49 -4.55 13.17
CA ARG A 468 7.26 -3.54 14.20
C ARG A 468 7.95 -2.25 13.76
N LEU A 469 7.25 -1.13 13.87
CA LEU A 469 7.78 0.18 13.53
C LEU A 469 8.56 0.75 14.73
N GLY A 470 9.85 0.38 14.85
CA GLY A 470 10.69 0.84 15.96
C GLY A 470 10.18 0.31 17.29
N THR A 471 10.00 1.19 18.27
CA THR A 471 9.29 0.84 19.51
C THR A 471 7.77 0.81 19.36
N ASN A 472 7.21 1.44 18.32
CA ASN A 472 5.78 1.72 18.21
C ASN A 472 4.94 0.52 17.74
N GLY A 473 4.96 -0.55 18.54
CA GLY A 473 4.12 -1.73 18.37
C GLY A 473 2.62 -1.42 18.31
N PRO A 474 2.05 -0.50 19.12
CA PRO A 474 0.62 -0.24 19.10
C PRO A 474 0.04 0.26 17.77
N ILE A 475 0.87 0.77 16.83
CA ILE A 475 0.42 1.11 15.47
C ILE A 475 -0.13 -0.11 14.70
N TRP A 476 0.09 -1.35 15.17
CA TRP A 476 -0.43 -2.57 14.56
C TRP A 476 -1.92 -2.49 14.19
N SER A 477 -2.78 -1.96 15.06
CA SER A 477 -4.22 -1.93 14.82
C SER A 477 -4.61 -0.92 13.74
N LEU A 478 -3.79 0.11 13.52
CA LEU A 478 -3.99 1.05 12.42
C LEU A 478 -3.78 0.38 11.07
N SER A 479 -2.84 -0.57 10.98
CA SER A 479 -2.65 -1.39 9.78
C SER A 479 -3.92 -2.19 9.45
N TYR A 480 -4.62 -2.66 10.48
CA TYR A 480 -5.90 -3.36 10.34
C TYR A 480 -7.01 -2.39 9.91
N GLU A 481 -7.15 -1.25 10.60
CA GLU A 481 -8.19 -0.26 10.30
C GLU A 481 -8.11 0.27 8.87
N VAL A 482 -6.90 0.55 8.36
CA VAL A 482 -6.72 1.00 6.97
C VAL A 482 -7.22 -0.08 6.00
N GLY A 483 -6.91 -1.35 6.25
CA GLY A 483 -7.45 -2.48 5.48
C GLY A 483 -8.99 -2.50 5.52
N PHE A 484 -9.58 -2.35 6.71
CA PHE A 484 -11.04 -2.31 6.89
C PHE A 484 -11.68 -1.15 6.12
N TYR A 485 -11.08 0.05 6.16
CA TYR A 485 -11.59 1.23 5.47
C TYR A 485 -11.55 1.08 3.96
N LEU A 486 -10.48 0.47 3.43
CA LEU A 486 -10.33 0.22 1.99
C LEU A 486 -11.35 -0.83 1.50
N MET A 487 -11.52 -1.92 2.23
CA MET A 487 -12.52 -2.95 1.89
C MET A 487 -13.94 -2.39 2.00
N PHE A 488 -14.27 -1.71 3.09
CA PHE A 488 -15.58 -1.08 3.28
C PHE A 488 -15.86 -0.01 2.21
N GLY A 489 -14.90 0.89 1.94
CA GLY A 489 -15.03 1.90 0.88
C GLY A 489 -15.26 1.28 -0.49
N SER A 490 -14.57 0.17 -0.79
CA SER A 490 -14.76 -0.58 -2.03
C SER A 490 -16.17 -1.19 -2.14
N ILE A 491 -16.68 -1.77 -1.05
CA ILE A 491 -18.05 -2.31 -0.98
C ILE A 491 -19.09 -1.21 -1.20
N MET A 492 -18.89 -0.05 -0.58
CA MET A 492 -19.89 1.03 -0.55
C MET A 492 -19.91 1.87 -1.82
N PHE A 493 -18.76 2.14 -2.43
CA PHE A 493 -18.66 3.14 -3.50
C PHE A 493 -18.31 2.56 -4.88
N LEU A 494 -17.78 1.33 -4.98
CA LEU A 494 -17.49 0.68 -6.26
C LEU A 494 -18.65 -0.24 -6.69
N ARG A 495 -18.74 -0.52 -7.99
CA ARG A 495 -19.78 -1.38 -8.59
C ARG A 495 -19.18 -2.30 -9.66
N GLY A 496 -19.95 -3.34 -10.04
CA GLY A 496 -19.59 -4.26 -11.13
C GLY A 496 -18.28 -5.02 -10.90
N ALA A 497 -17.59 -5.32 -11.99
CA ALA A 497 -16.33 -6.06 -11.99
C ALA A 497 -15.22 -5.34 -11.19
N MET A 498 -15.18 -4.01 -11.22
CA MET A 498 -14.17 -3.23 -10.49
C MET A 498 -14.23 -3.48 -8.98
N ARG A 499 -15.44 -3.56 -8.40
CA ARG A 499 -15.61 -3.89 -6.99
C ARG A 499 -15.03 -5.26 -6.66
N ILE A 500 -15.28 -6.25 -7.51
CA ILE A 500 -14.81 -7.63 -7.29
C ILE A 500 -13.29 -7.68 -7.36
N VAL A 501 -12.70 -7.07 -8.39
CA VAL A 501 -11.24 -7.04 -8.59
C VAL A 501 -10.56 -6.32 -7.42
N VAL A 502 -11.00 -5.12 -7.04
CA VAL A 502 -10.40 -4.39 -5.91
C VAL A 502 -10.52 -5.18 -4.61
N LEU A 503 -11.69 -5.77 -4.33
CA LEU A 503 -11.87 -6.54 -3.11
C LEU A 503 -11.02 -7.81 -3.08
N ALA A 504 -10.96 -8.55 -4.18
CA ALA A 504 -10.10 -9.74 -4.27
C ALA A 504 -8.62 -9.36 -4.07
N THR A 505 -8.18 -8.27 -4.69
CA THR A 505 -6.83 -7.72 -4.46
C THR A 505 -6.63 -7.35 -2.99
N LEU A 506 -7.52 -6.58 -2.38
CA LEU A 506 -7.38 -6.17 -0.99
C LEU A 506 -7.36 -7.36 -0.03
N VAL A 507 -8.21 -8.37 -0.22
CA VAL A 507 -8.23 -9.59 0.58
C VAL A 507 -6.87 -10.30 0.54
N LEU A 508 -6.28 -10.42 -0.64
CA LEU A 508 -4.95 -11.03 -0.80
C LEU A 508 -3.83 -10.21 -0.15
N LEU A 509 -3.90 -8.87 -0.25
CA LEU A 509 -2.86 -7.99 0.28
C LEU A 509 -2.92 -7.88 1.81
N VAL A 510 -4.12 -7.68 2.34
CA VAL A 510 -4.37 -7.42 3.75
C VAL A 510 -4.08 -8.67 4.59
N GLY A 511 -4.50 -9.85 4.11
CA GLY A 511 -4.13 -11.12 4.71
C GLY A 511 -5.01 -11.63 5.84
N ILE A 512 -4.80 -12.91 6.19
CA ILE A 512 -5.60 -13.64 7.17
C ILE A 512 -5.66 -12.94 8.55
N PRO A 513 -4.54 -12.46 9.16
CA PRO A 513 -4.58 -11.80 10.46
C PRO A 513 -5.59 -10.65 10.50
N VAL A 514 -5.50 -9.74 9.52
CA VAL A 514 -6.38 -8.58 9.46
C VAL A 514 -7.80 -9.00 9.15
N LEU A 515 -8.00 -9.90 8.17
CA LEU A 515 -9.33 -10.40 7.79
C LEU A 515 -10.05 -11.09 8.96
N ALA A 516 -9.33 -11.76 9.86
CA ALA A 516 -9.90 -12.42 11.03
C ALA A 516 -10.68 -11.46 11.95
N LEU A 517 -10.28 -10.19 12.04
CA LEU A 517 -10.95 -9.17 12.86
C LEU A 517 -11.89 -8.25 12.07
N PHE A 518 -11.95 -8.41 10.74
CA PHE A 518 -12.90 -7.66 9.92
C PHE A 518 -14.37 -7.90 10.32
N PRO A 519 -14.83 -9.12 10.67
CA PRO A 519 -16.18 -9.34 11.20
C PRO A 519 -16.48 -8.55 12.47
N ALA A 520 -15.53 -8.49 13.42
CA ALA A 520 -15.67 -7.71 14.64
C ALA A 520 -15.85 -6.21 14.34
N TRP A 521 -15.04 -5.66 13.43
CA TRP A 521 -15.21 -4.28 12.95
C TRP A 521 -16.57 -4.08 12.23
N TRP A 522 -16.98 -5.05 11.40
CA TRP A 522 -18.22 -5.00 10.63
C TRP A 522 -19.48 -5.05 11.51
N LEU A 523 -19.42 -5.66 12.70
CA LEU A 523 -20.51 -5.56 13.68
C LEU A 523 -20.82 -4.10 14.04
N GLY A 524 -19.83 -3.22 14.08
CA GLY A 524 -20.04 -1.78 14.23
C GLY A 524 -20.84 -1.16 13.07
N VAL A 525 -20.56 -1.60 11.83
CA VAL A 525 -21.33 -1.20 10.64
C VAL A 525 -22.78 -1.67 10.75
N ILE A 526 -23.00 -2.90 11.22
CA ILE A 526 -24.34 -3.47 11.46
C ILE A 526 -25.10 -2.66 12.52
N VAL A 527 -24.46 -2.32 13.65
CA VAL A 527 -25.04 -1.44 14.68
C VAL A 527 -25.51 -0.11 14.09
N TRP A 528 -24.73 0.46 13.17
CA TRP A 528 -25.12 1.71 12.51
C TRP A 528 -26.31 1.51 11.54
N ARG A 529 -26.27 0.46 10.71
CA ARG A 529 -27.27 0.18 9.65
C ARG A 529 -28.63 -0.31 10.19
N ASN A 530 -28.64 -1.16 11.22
CA ASN A 530 -29.87 -1.71 11.80
C ASN A 530 -30.74 -0.65 12.51
N ALA A 531 -30.22 0.56 12.71
CA ALA A 531 -31.00 1.67 13.22
C ALA A 531 -31.79 2.41 12.12
N ALA A 532 -31.51 2.14 10.84
CA ALA A 532 -32.09 2.87 9.70
C ALA A 532 -33.48 2.39 9.31
N SER A 533 -33.93 1.27 9.86
CA SER A 533 -35.31 0.81 9.79
C SER A 533 -36.14 1.52 10.87
N ASN A 534 -37.12 2.33 10.43
CA ASN A 534 -38.20 2.87 11.25
C ASN A 534 -39.15 1.75 11.72
N ASP A 535 -38.62 0.76 12.43
CA ASP A 535 -39.40 -0.42 12.78
C ASP A 535 -40.15 -0.22 14.11
N THR A 536 -41.46 -0.40 14.02
CA THR A 536 -42.45 -0.41 15.11
C THR A 536 -42.21 -1.56 16.12
N SER A 537 -41.26 -2.45 15.85
CA SER A 537 -40.79 -3.54 16.72
C SER A 537 -39.72 -3.13 17.77
N ALA A 538 -39.44 -1.83 17.91
CA ALA A 538 -38.35 -1.35 18.76
C ALA A 538 -38.41 -1.89 20.21
N PRO A 539 -37.29 -2.37 20.79
CA PRO A 539 -37.29 -2.88 22.16
C PRO A 539 -37.71 -1.79 23.14
N SER A 540 -38.53 -2.15 24.12
CA SER A 540 -38.93 -1.22 25.19
C SER A 540 -37.70 -0.65 25.92
N ARG A 541 -37.88 0.48 26.62
CA ARG A 541 -36.81 1.09 27.44
C ARG A 541 -36.18 0.09 28.41
N ALA A 542 -36.99 -0.80 28.98
CA ALA A 542 -36.54 -1.88 29.84
C ALA A 542 -35.65 -2.90 29.09
N ARG A 543 -36.05 -3.33 27.88
CA ARG A 543 -35.21 -4.21 27.04
C ARG A 543 -33.90 -3.53 26.63
N SER A 544 -33.93 -2.22 26.35
CA SER A 544 -32.72 -1.47 26.01
C SER A 544 -31.74 -1.40 27.19
N TRP A 545 -32.22 -1.14 28.41
CA TRP A 545 -31.38 -1.22 29.61
C TRP A 545 -30.87 -2.62 29.88
N LEU A 546 -31.71 -3.65 29.70
CA LEU A 546 -31.30 -5.04 29.83
C LEU A 546 -30.14 -5.34 28.89
N MET A 547 -30.23 -4.96 27.60
CA MET A 547 -29.13 -5.11 26.63
C MET A 547 -27.84 -4.42 27.08
N VAL A 548 -27.93 -3.19 27.60
CA VAL A 548 -26.76 -2.40 28.05
C VAL A 548 -26.06 -3.05 29.23
N VAL A 549 -26.82 -3.48 30.24
CA VAL A 549 -26.28 -4.04 31.48
C VAL A 549 -25.84 -5.48 31.27
N SER A 550 -26.68 -6.31 30.65
CA SER A 550 -26.37 -7.73 30.44
C SER A 550 -25.16 -7.92 29.54
N SER A 551 -24.96 -7.08 28.51
CA SER A 551 -23.79 -7.19 27.65
C SER A 551 -22.47 -6.97 28.40
N LEU A 552 -22.43 -6.01 29.33
CA LEU A 552 -21.23 -5.71 30.12
C LEU A 552 -21.02 -6.74 31.23
N MET A 553 -22.10 -7.13 31.91
CA MET A 553 -22.04 -8.20 32.92
C MET A 553 -21.57 -9.52 32.29
N SER A 554 -22.10 -9.89 31.12
CA SER A 554 -21.66 -11.07 30.39
C SER A 554 -20.18 -11.00 30.05
N LEU A 555 -19.65 -9.86 29.60
CA LEU A 555 -18.22 -9.73 29.31
C LEU A 555 -17.36 -10.00 30.54
N VAL A 556 -17.71 -9.40 31.68
CA VAL A 556 -16.96 -9.57 32.93
C VAL A 556 -17.06 -11.03 33.43
N THR A 557 -18.27 -11.60 33.44
CA THR A 557 -18.51 -12.97 33.91
C THR A 557 -17.82 -14.00 33.02
N LEU A 558 -17.92 -13.88 31.69
CA LEU A 558 -17.30 -14.81 30.75
C LEU A 558 -15.77 -14.71 30.79
N LYS A 559 -15.23 -13.50 30.98
CA LYS A 559 -13.79 -13.32 31.16
C LYS A 559 -13.30 -13.98 32.44
N ALA A 560 -14.02 -13.78 33.54
CA ALA A 560 -13.71 -14.39 34.83
C ALA A 560 -13.85 -15.92 34.84
N SER A 561 -14.64 -16.50 33.93
CA SER A 561 -14.85 -17.95 33.86
C SER A 561 -13.72 -18.72 33.16
N GLY A 562 -12.66 -18.05 32.70
CA GLY A 562 -11.58 -18.68 31.93
C GLY A 562 -11.95 -19.01 30.48
N LEU A 563 -13.08 -18.47 29.97
CA LEU A 563 -13.49 -18.68 28.58
C LEU A 563 -12.46 -18.19 27.55
N PRO A 564 -11.74 -17.05 27.75
CA PRO A 564 -10.74 -16.61 26.79
C PRO A 564 -9.67 -17.67 26.52
N GLN A 565 -9.15 -18.32 27.57
CA GLN A 565 -8.11 -19.34 27.47
C GLN A 565 -8.63 -20.60 26.75
N LEU A 566 -9.88 -20.99 27.01
CA LEU A 566 -10.51 -22.11 26.31
C LEU A 566 -10.65 -21.82 24.80
N LEU A 567 -11.11 -20.62 24.45
CA LEU A 567 -11.28 -20.21 23.05
C LEU A 567 -9.94 -20.04 22.32
N GLU A 568 -8.91 -19.56 23.00
CA GLU A 568 -7.55 -19.53 22.47
C GLU A 568 -7.04 -20.96 22.20
N HIS A 569 -7.26 -21.90 23.13
CA HIS A 569 -6.87 -23.30 22.94
C HIS A 569 -7.57 -23.94 21.74
N VAL A 570 -8.85 -23.66 21.52
CA VAL A 570 -9.57 -24.10 20.31
C VAL A 570 -8.92 -23.54 19.04
N THR A 571 -8.52 -22.27 19.06
CA THR A 571 -7.81 -21.64 17.93
C THR A 571 -6.45 -22.28 17.70
N GLN A 572 -5.72 -22.57 18.77
CA GLN A 572 -4.43 -23.26 18.74
C GLN A 572 -4.54 -24.66 18.13
N GLN A 573 -5.56 -25.44 18.54
CA GLN A 573 -5.82 -26.77 17.99
C GLN A 573 -6.18 -26.72 16.50
N ALA A 574 -7.02 -25.76 16.09
CA ALA A 574 -7.47 -25.62 14.71
C ALA A 574 -6.34 -25.27 13.73
N LEU A 575 -5.25 -24.68 14.19
CA LEU A 575 -4.13 -24.25 13.35
C LEU A 575 -2.89 -25.16 13.43
N GLN A 576 -2.94 -26.26 14.19
CA GLN A 576 -1.84 -27.24 14.22
C GLN A 576 -1.54 -27.81 12.81
N PRO A 577 -0.26 -28.06 12.48
CA PRO A 577 0.94 -27.93 13.32
C PRO A 577 1.52 -26.51 13.39
N MET A 578 0.91 -25.52 12.73
CA MET A 578 1.41 -24.15 12.72
C MET A 578 1.08 -23.44 14.04
N SER A 579 1.98 -22.56 14.49
CA SER A 579 1.71 -21.71 15.66
C SER A 579 0.61 -20.70 15.32
N HIS A 580 -0.47 -20.65 16.10
CA HIS A 580 -1.55 -19.67 15.90
C HIS A 580 -1.06 -18.23 16.04
N HIS A 581 -0.07 -17.98 16.89
CA HIS A 581 0.60 -16.68 17.00
C HIS A 581 1.34 -16.29 15.72
N ALA A 582 1.95 -17.27 15.04
CA ALA A 582 2.66 -17.05 13.78
C ALA A 582 1.72 -16.94 12.56
N VAL A 583 0.47 -17.39 12.67
CA VAL A 583 -0.53 -17.30 11.58
C VAL A 583 -1.43 -16.07 11.74
N LEU A 584 -1.81 -15.74 12.98
CA LEU A 584 -2.82 -14.72 13.29
C LEU A 584 -2.24 -13.46 13.92
N VAL A 585 -0.98 -13.44 14.38
CA VAL A 585 -0.35 -12.26 15.00
C VAL A 585 -1.16 -11.73 16.17
N TYR A 586 -1.64 -10.49 16.07
CA TYR A 586 -2.49 -9.80 17.02
C TYR A 586 -3.97 -10.24 16.94
N SER A 587 -4.31 -11.16 16.04
CA SER A 587 -5.62 -11.82 15.92
C SER A 587 -5.64 -13.23 16.51
N ASN A 588 -4.61 -13.62 17.24
CA ASN A 588 -4.47 -14.93 17.88
C ASN A 588 -5.67 -15.28 18.81
N GLU A 589 -6.35 -14.29 19.37
CA GLU A 589 -7.56 -14.44 20.20
C GLU A 589 -8.87 -14.25 19.41
N VAL A 590 -8.91 -14.56 18.11
CA VAL A 590 -10.04 -14.23 17.20
C VAL A 590 -11.43 -14.63 17.73
N LEU A 591 -11.56 -15.78 18.38
CA LEU A 591 -12.83 -16.25 18.93
C LEU A 591 -13.26 -15.42 20.14
N TRP A 592 -12.35 -15.12 21.06
CA TRP A 592 -12.62 -14.25 22.20
C TRP A 592 -12.92 -12.82 21.74
N ASN A 593 -12.16 -12.31 20.78
CA ASN A 593 -12.39 -11.00 20.16
C ASN A 593 -13.78 -10.91 19.53
N SER A 594 -14.28 -12.01 18.95
CA SER A 594 -15.65 -12.07 18.42
C SER A 594 -16.70 -11.95 19.52
N VAL A 595 -16.50 -12.59 20.68
CA VAL A 595 -17.39 -12.47 21.85
C VAL A 595 -17.43 -11.03 22.36
N ILE A 596 -16.27 -10.38 22.52
CA ILE A 596 -16.19 -8.96 22.89
C ILE A 596 -16.98 -8.12 21.89
N ALA A 597 -16.73 -8.30 20.60
CA ALA A 597 -17.36 -7.50 19.57
C ALA A 597 -18.89 -7.64 19.55
N ILE A 598 -19.41 -8.85 19.76
CA ILE A 598 -20.85 -9.12 19.86
C ILE A 598 -21.45 -8.41 21.09
N CYS A 599 -20.83 -8.55 22.26
CA CYS A 599 -21.32 -7.90 23.47
C CYS A 599 -21.29 -6.37 23.34
N ILE A 600 -20.22 -5.79 22.79
CA ILE A 600 -20.14 -4.34 22.54
C ILE A 600 -21.17 -3.90 21.50
N ALA A 601 -21.43 -4.70 20.46
CA ALA A 601 -22.47 -4.39 19.49
C ALA A 601 -23.86 -4.35 20.14
N ILE A 602 -24.20 -5.35 20.96
CA ILE A 602 -25.47 -5.39 21.74
C ILE A 602 -25.56 -4.18 22.66
N HIS A 603 -24.47 -3.86 23.37
CA HIS A 603 -24.37 -2.71 24.24
C HIS A 603 -24.68 -1.40 23.49
N LEU A 604 -24.03 -1.17 22.35
CA LEU A 604 -24.21 0.03 21.54
C LEU A 604 -25.61 0.15 20.94
N VAL A 605 -26.26 -0.97 20.57
CA VAL A 605 -27.67 -0.96 20.16
C VAL A 605 -28.56 -0.48 21.31
N GLY A 606 -28.37 -0.99 22.53
CA GLY A 606 -29.10 -0.57 23.71
C GLY A 606 -28.88 0.90 24.06
N VAL A 607 -27.63 1.35 24.13
CA VAL A 607 -27.28 2.75 24.45
C VAL A 607 -27.84 3.72 23.41
N ARG A 608 -27.73 3.39 22.12
CA ARG A 608 -28.28 4.24 21.05
C ARG A 608 -29.79 4.45 21.21
N ARG A 609 -30.55 3.37 21.50
CA ARG A 609 -32.00 3.45 21.70
C ARG A 609 -32.36 4.29 22.92
N LEU A 610 -31.65 4.11 24.03
CA LEU A 610 -31.81 4.95 25.22
C LEU A 610 -31.50 6.43 24.93
N ALA A 611 -30.46 6.68 24.13
CA ALA A 611 -30.03 8.03 23.76
C ALA A 611 -31.01 8.77 22.81
N MET A 612 -31.94 8.07 22.15
CA MET A 612 -33.02 8.72 21.38
C MET A 612 -34.04 9.44 22.29
N HIS A 613 -34.21 8.94 23.51
CA HIS A 613 -35.15 9.47 24.50
C HIS A 613 -34.48 10.40 25.54
N ALA A 614 -33.17 10.61 25.42
CA ALA A 614 -32.42 11.47 26.33
C ALA A 614 -32.57 12.96 25.94
N PRO A 615 -32.57 13.90 26.91
CA PRO A 615 -32.58 15.33 26.62
C PRO A 615 -31.40 15.72 25.74
N GLN A 616 -31.64 16.55 24.71
CA GLN A 616 -30.60 17.00 23.76
C GLN A 616 -29.60 18.02 24.35
N ARG A 617 -29.64 18.33 25.66
CA ARG A 617 -28.66 19.21 26.31
C ARG A 617 -27.64 18.37 27.07
N THR A 618 -26.57 17.96 26.38
CA THR A 618 -25.41 17.28 27.00
C THR A 618 -24.23 18.22 27.27
N GLU A 619 -24.44 19.53 27.43
CA GLU A 619 -23.37 20.54 27.58
C GLU A 619 -22.88 20.74 29.02
N GLY A 620 -22.65 19.64 29.75
CA GLY A 620 -22.08 19.68 31.10
C GLY A 620 -20.54 19.84 31.10
N ARG A 621 -19.96 20.21 32.24
CA ARG A 621 -18.50 20.20 32.45
C ARG A 621 -17.90 18.81 32.17
N VAL A 622 -18.59 17.75 32.59
CA VAL A 622 -18.21 16.35 32.36
C VAL A 622 -18.16 16.01 30.87
N ALA A 623 -19.19 16.38 30.10
CA ALA A 623 -19.22 16.11 28.67
C ALA A 623 -18.07 16.83 27.93
N ARG A 624 -17.78 18.08 28.30
CA ARG A 624 -16.62 18.82 27.75
C ARG A 624 -15.29 18.12 28.06
N ALA A 625 -15.11 17.62 29.28
CA ALA A 625 -13.91 16.87 29.64
C ALA A 625 -13.79 15.57 28.83
N VAL A 626 -14.88 14.81 28.70
CA VAL A 626 -14.93 13.59 27.87
C VAL A 626 -14.57 13.90 26.42
N HIS A 627 -15.20 14.90 25.80
CA HIS A 627 -14.88 15.30 24.43
C HIS A 627 -13.42 15.73 24.27
N TRP A 628 -12.84 16.40 25.27
CA TRP A 628 -11.45 16.83 25.25
C TRP A 628 -10.49 15.63 25.28
N VAL A 629 -10.72 14.66 26.18
CA VAL A 629 -9.91 13.44 26.28
C VAL A 629 -10.08 12.58 25.02
N ALA A 630 -11.33 12.35 24.58
CA ALA A 630 -11.63 11.59 23.38
C ALA A 630 -11.09 12.25 22.10
N GLY A 631 -10.93 13.58 22.10
CA GLY A 631 -10.27 14.34 21.03
C GLY A 631 -8.74 14.29 21.05
N GLY A 632 -8.13 13.54 21.98
CA GLY A 632 -6.72 13.19 21.99
C GLY A 632 -6.49 11.67 22.00
N SER A 633 -7.54 10.87 21.80
CA SER A 633 -7.44 9.41 21.92
C SER A 633 -6.51 8.80 20.87
N PHE A 634 -6.48 9.36 19.65
CA PHE A 634 -5.61 8.83 18.61
C PHE A 634 -4.14 9.14 18.91
N SER A 635 -3.86 10.34 19.44
CA SER A 635 -2.53 10.75 19.89
C SER A 635 -2.02 9.89 21.05
N ILE A 636 -2.86 9.60 22.06
CA ILE A 636 -2.54 8.63 23.11
C ILE A 636 -2.14 7.31 22.45
N TYR A 637 -2.95 6.83 21.51
CA TYR A 637 -2.74 5.54 20.86
C TYR A 637 -1.40 5.43 20.12
N VAL A 638 -0.98 6.46 19.40
CA VAL A 638 0.25 6.41 18.57
C VAL A 638 1.50 6.95 19.25
N MET A 639 1.40 7.73 20.33
CA MET A 639 2.55 8.34 20.99
C MET A 639 2.92 7.73 22.34
N HIS A 640 2.01 7.03 23.02
CA HIS A 640 2.30 6.56 24.38
C HIS A 640 3.51 5.63 24.45
N TYR A 641 3.60 4.65 23.54
CA TYR A 641 4.62 3.60 23.66
C TYR A 641 6.04 4.10 23.34
N PRO A 642 6.27 4.86 22.25
CA PRO A 642 7.58 5.50 22.05
C PRO A 642 7.96 6.43 23.21
N THR A 643 6.98 7.12 23.79
CA THR A 643 7.22 7.99 24.95
C THR A 643 7.60 7.20 26.19
N LEU A 644 6.88 6.10 26.49
CA LEU A 644 7.20 5.21 27.60
C LEU A 644 8.64 4.69 27.48
N HIS A 645 9.05 4.23 26.29
CA HIS A 645 10.42 3.76 26.05
C HIS A 645 11.48 4.85 26.24
N LEU A 646 11.24 6.06 25.74
CA LEU A 646 12.16 7.18 25.94
C LEU A 646 12.28 7.55 27.42
N LEU A 647 11.14 7.60 28.13
CA LEU A 647 11.11 7.93 29.55
C LEU A 647 11.79 6.85 30.40
N ASP A 648 11.58 5.58 30.08
CA ASP A 648 12.26 4.44 30.72
C ASP A 648 13.78 4.53 30.58
N ALA A 649 14.26 4.96 29.40
CA ALA A 649 15.69 5.16 29.16
C ALA A 649 16.27 6.42 29.83
N THR A 650 15.45 7.35 30.32
CA THR A 650 15.91 8.69 30.76
C THR A 650 15.60 9.02 32.21
N LEU A 651 14.52 8.48 32.77
CA LEU A 651 14.13 8.70 34.15
C LEU A 651 14.92 7.76 35.07
N PRO A 652 15.50 8.27 36.17
CA PRO A 652 16.15 7.39 37.15
C PRO A 652 15.13 6.46 37.81
N GLU A 653 15.40 5.15 37.84
CA GLU A 653 14.52 4.17 38.51
C GLU A 653 14.34 4.43 40.02
N SER A 654 15.29 5.16 40.63
CA SER A 654 15.27 5.58 42.04
C SER A 654 14.41 6.81 42.31
N LEU A 655 13.79 7.41 41.28
CA LEU A 655 12.97 8.60 41.41
C LEU A 655 11.73 8.32 42.28
N PRO A 656 11.51 9.05 43.39
CA PRO A 656 10.30 8.90 44.19
C PRO A 656 9.04 9.18 43.36
N GLY A 657 8.08 8.25 43.39
CA GLY A 657 6.87 8.33 42.57
C GLY A 657 7.13 8.13 41.08
N TYR A 658 8.15 7.34 40.70
CA TYR A 658 8.51 7.01 39.31
C TYR A 658 7.28 6.75 38.42
N ASP A 659 6.37 5.88 38.83
CA ASP A 659 5.18 5.51 38.06
C ASP A 659 4.25 6.71 37.78
N LEU A 660 4.12 7.63 38.74
CA LEU A 660 3.32 8.85 38.56
C LEU A 660 3.98 9.80 37.57
N TRP A 661 5.32 9.91 37.61
CA TRP A 661 6.08 10.68 36.63
C TRP A 661 6.00 10.06 35.24
N LEU A 662 6.18 8.76 35.13
CA LEU A 662 6.09 8.01 33.88
C LEU A 662 4.71 8.21 33.23
N LEU A 663 3.63 8.02 33.99
CA LEU A 663 2.27 8.25 33.51
C LEU A 663 2.01 9.71 33.15
N GLY A 664 2.36 10.63 34.05
CA GLY A 664 2.10 12.06 33.91
C GLY A 664 2.82 12.67 32.70
N LEU A 665 4.10 12.34 32.52
CA LEU A 665 4.89 12.79 31.38
C LEU A 665 4.41 12.15 30.08
N THR A 666 4.08 10.85 30.08
CA THR A 666 3.51 10.17 28.91
C THR A 666 2.22 10.83 28.44
N LEU A 667 1.28 11.08 29.37
CA LEU A 667 0.03 11.76 29.06
C LEU A 667 0.26 13.20 28.58
N THR A 668 1.21 13.91 29.20
CA THR A 668 1.57 15.28 28.81
C THR A 668 2.05 15.33 27.36
N VAL A 669 2.98 14.44 26.98
CA VAL A 669 3.47 14.33 25.59
C VAL A 669 2.33 13.96 24.64
N CYS A 670 1.49 12.98 24.99
CA CYS A 670 0.37 12.57 24.16
C CYS A 670 -0.65 13.70 23.93
N PHE A 671 -1.01 14.47 24.96
CA PHE A 671 -1.97 15.58 24.83
C PHE A 671 -1.35 16.83 24.19
N ALA A 672 -0.05 17.09 24.40
CA ALA A 672 0.68 18.13 23.69
C ALA A 672 0.69 17.81 22.18
N PHE A 673 1.00 16.56 21.83
CA PHE A 673 0.93 16.07 20.46
C PHE A 673 -0.50 16.22 19.88
N ALA A 674 -1.53 15.85 20.65
CA ALA A 674 -2.93 16.02 20.23
C ALA A 674 -3.29 17.48 19.94
N ALA A 675 -2.80 18.42 20.76
CA ALA A 675 -3.03 19.84 20.56
C ALA A 675 -2.41 20.37 19.26
N LEU A 676 -1.26 19.81 18.85
CA LEU A 676 -0.53 20.23 17.65
C LEU A 676 -1.07 19.59 16.37
N PHE A 677 -1.44 18.31 16.41
CA PHE A 677 -1.66 17.50 15.20
C PHE A 677 -3.06 16.92 15.06
N GLU A 678 -3.69 16.47 16.15
CA GLU A 678 -5.02 15.85 16.08
C GLU A 678 -6.14 16.89 16.08
N ARG A 679 -6.05 17.89 16.97
CA ARG A 679 -7.08 18.93 17.16
C ARG A 679 -7.03 20.02 16.08
N THR A 680 -5.94 20.12 15.34
CA THR A 680 -5.71 21.10 14.25
C THR A 680 -6.13 20.57 12.86
N LEU A 681 -6.86 19.44 12.80
CA LEU A 681 -7.27 18.80 11.54
C LEU A 681 -8.02 19.73 10.57
N LYS A 682 -8.88 20.64 11.08
CA LYS A 682 -9.62 21.60 10.23
C LYS A 682 -8.65 22.56 9.52
N PRO A 683 -7.78 23.30 10.24
CA PRO A 683 -6.67 24.04 9.63
C PRO A 683 -5.82 23.21 8.67
N PHE A 684 -5.41 21.99 9.06
CA PHE A 684 -4.60 21.11 8.21
C PHE A 684 -5.27 20.80 6.87
N ARG A 685 -6.58 20.49 6.87
CA ARG A 685 -7.34 20.27 5.63
C ARG A 685 -7.46 21.53 4.77
N MET A 686 -7.51 22.70 5.37
CA MET A 686 -7.52 23.97 4.64
C MET A 686 -6.17 24.22 3.98
N TYR A 687 -5.07 24.05 4.71
CA TYR A 687 -3.71 24.21 4.17
C TYR A 687 -3.40 23.20 3.06
N THR A 688 -3.79 21.94 3.21
CA THR A 688 -3.57 20.92 2.16
C THR A 688 -4.34 21.24 0.88
N LYS A 689 -5.56 21.78 0.98
CA LYS A 689 -6.32 22.26 -0.19
C LYS A 689 -5.64 23.46 -0.86
N ILE A 690 -5.20 24.45 -0.08
CA ILE A 690 -4.52 25.66 -0.58
C ILE A 690 -3.17 25.30 -1.20
N PHE A 691 -2.40 24.42 -0.56
CA PHE A 691 -1.13 23.94 -1.09
C PHE A 691 -1.36 23.16 -2.38
N GLY A 692 -2.35 22.26 -2.42
CA GLY A 692 -2.74 21.54 -3.62
C GLY A 692 -3.14 22.48 -4.77
N SER A 693 -3.87 23.56 -4.50
CA SER A 693 -4.23 24.54 -5.53
C SER A 693 -3.04 25.38 -5.98
N ARG A 694 -2.17 25.83 -5.07
CA ARG A 694 -0.98 26.62 -5.39
C ARG A 694 0.08 25.82 -6.14
N VAL A 695 0.31 24.56 -5.77
CA VAL A 695 1.18 23.64 -6.53
C VAL A 695 0.59 23.40 -7.92
N ALA A 696 -0.74 23.28 -8.04
CA ALA A 696 -1.39 23.14 -9.33
C ALA A 696 -1.30 24.40 -10.21
N GLU A 697 -1.29 25.59 -9.62
CA GLU A 697 -1.14 26.90 -10.28
C GLU A 697 0.31 27.25 -10.65
N ALA A 698 1.28 26.90 -9.81
CA ALA A 698 2.70 27.20 -10.00
C ALA A 698 3.41 26.29 -11.03
N MET A 699 2.71 25.30 -11.58
CA MET A 699 3.26 24.39 -12.59
C MET A 699 2.95 24.88 -14.02
N PRO A 700 3.96 25.00 -14.91
CA PRO A 700 3.78 25.53 -16.26
C PRO A 700 2.73 24.72 -17.03
N GLY A 701 1.81 25.40 -17.73
CA GLY A 701 0.72 24.78 -18.52
C GLY A 701 -0.66 24.76 -17.85
N ALA A 702 -0.85 25.40 -16.70
CA ALA A 702 -2.17 25.62 -16.11
C ALA A 702 -2.99 26.64 -16.92
N GLY A 703 -3.58 26.20 -18.04
CA GLY A 703 -4.70 26.91 -18.64
C GLY A 703 -5.78 27.10 -17.56
N ARG A 704 -6.23 28.35 -17.38
CA ARG A 704 -7.21 28.81 -16.38
C ARG A 704 -8.38 27.84 -16.25
N ALA A 705 -8.30 26.90 -15.31
CA ALA A 705 -9.46 26.13 -14.88
C ALA A 705 -10.25 27.03 -13.92
N LYS A 706 -11.48 27.38 -14.31
CA LYS A 706 -12.40 28.18 -13.50
C LYS A 706 -12.47 27.66 -12.06
N SER A 707 -12.41 28.60 -11.12
CA SER A 707 -12.48 28.41 -9.68
C SER A 707 -13.70 27.57 -9.28
N TRP A 708 -13.45 26.48 -8.57
CA TRP A 708 -14.49 25.72 -7.87
C TRP A 708 -14.74 26.35 -6.50
N THR A 709 -15.62 27.34 -6.47
CA THR A 709 -16.28 27.83 -5.25
C THR A 709 -17.79 27.75 -5.47
N SER A 710 -18.34 26.55 -5.28
CA SER A 710 -19.74 26.28 -4.93
C SER A 710 -19.86 24.85 -4.40
#